data_AF-A0A401JBX9-F1
#
_entry.id   AF-A0A401JBX9-F1
#
_cell.length_a   1.000
_cell.length_b   1.000
_cell.length_c   1.000
_cell.angle_alpha   90.00
_cell.angle_beta   90.00
_cell.angle_gamma   90.00
#
_symmetry.space_group_name_H-M   'P 1'
#
loop_
_entity.id
_entity.type
_entity.pdbx_description
1 polymer ?
#
loop_
_entity_poly.entity_id
_entity_poly.type
_entity_poly.pdbx_seq_one_letter_code
_entity_poly.pdbx_strand_id
1 'polypeptide(L)'
;MTSVLTTGGGDAVLAYLKAAREHHTQAKIADFLKTTPRTIRRWEARQSVPPPYVIHALQQLLPLDLPFEGEAAFSFIDLFAGIGGIRRAFEAVGGRCVFTSEWDSYAQKTYAENFRDGHAINGDITQVQAASIPDHDVLLAGFPCQPFSIAGVSKKNALGKAHGFACETQGTLFFDVARVIAEKRPRAFLLENVKNLTSHDKGRTFAVIKRTLSEELGYHIHTRVIDGAHFVPQHRERILIVGFREPVAFDFDALPMPPKGQHTLKEVLHRTDGAEPHLPWDEDRFFDHANNKVQDKYTLTDNLWRYLQNYAEKHRAKGNGFGFGLVTKDSVTRTLSARYYKDGSEILVYQGEGINPRRLTPRECARLMGFPDTFRIPVSDTRAYQLFADAAVVPMIESVAKLMAPLITVEEPVASANLAAPPNIMSSNRWTKEQLKLAFNLYCQLPFGKLHSRNAEIIELAALIGRTSSAVAMKLVNFASLDPAITSTGRSELGNASSLDREVWEEFHADWERLAVECALLNEQLRAGRAEPVSDTEPDESFDLNDFSGETRQVLTEQRIKQSFFRRAVLASYRGKCCMSGLSDSRLLIASHIVPWSKDKANRLNPSNGLCLSALHDKAFDKGLITLTDDFKILVSEDIKRGKEAFIQAVILPLDGRPIDPPERFMPQPEFVAWHRNKLFVDNKNPHQR
;
A
#
# COMPACT_ATOMS: atom_id res chain seq x y z
N MET A 1 -19.52 31.80 -32.30
CA MET A 1 -20.08 30.57 -32.91
C MET A 1 -18.90 29.69 -33.30
N THR A 2 -18.42 28.88 -32.37
CA THR A 2 -17.24 28.01 -32.56
C THR A 2 -17.78 26.61 -32.86
N SER A 3 -17.64 26.16 -34.11
CA SER A 3 -18.13 24.84 -34.52
C SER A 3 -17.27 23.76 -33.85
N VAL A 4 -17.91 22.89 -33.08
CA VAL A 4 -17.31 21.68 -32.52
C VAL A 4 -16.85 20.78 -33.67
N LEU A 5 -15.56 20.47 -33.74
CA LEU A 5 -14.96 19.64 -34.78
C LEU A 5 -15.01 18.15 -34.39
N THR A 6 -16.18 17.54 -34.50
CA THR A 6 -16.39 16.10 -34.27
C THR A 6 -16.58 15.36 -35.59
N THR A 7 -15.49 15.04 -36.29
CA THR A 7 -15.52 14.02 -37.36
C THR A 7 -14.21 13.24 -37.42
N GLY A 8 -14.24 11.96 -37.06
CA GLY A 8 -13.12 11.03 -37.22
C GLY A 8 -12.84 10.73 -38.69
N GLY A 9 -11.58 10.91 -39.11
CA GLY A 9 -11.10 10.69 -40.48
C GLY A 9 -9.98 11.67 -40.83
N GLY A 10 -9.36 11.54 -42.02
CA GLY A 10 -8.29 12.44 -42.48
C GLY A 10 -8.64 13.93 -42.46
N ASP A 11 -9.94 14.27 -42.43
CA ASP A 11 -10.44 15.64 -42.28
C ASP A 11 -10.20 16.25 -40.88
N ALA A 12 -10.15 15.46 -39.79
CA ALA A 12 -9.81 15.99 -38.47
C ALA A 12 -8.37 16.51 -38.42
N VAL A 13 -7.42 15.74 -39.00
CA VAL A 13 -6.01 16.15 -39.05
C VAL A 13 -5.86 17.42 -39.87
N LEU A 14 -6.59 17.55 -40.98
CA LEU A 14 -6.58 18.75 -41.81
C LEU A 14 -7.22 19.94 -41.10
N ALA A 15 -8.25 19.74 -40.29
CA ALA A 15 -8.87 20.79 -39.48
C ALA A 15 -7.92 21.31 -38.40
N TYR A 16 -7.28 20.42 -37.63
CA TYR A 16 -6.26 20.81 -36.66
C TYR A 16 -5.02 21.42 -37.31
N LEU A 17 -4.62 20.92 -38.49
CA LEU A 17 -3.51 21.49 -39.24
C LEU A 17 -3.84 22.91 -39.70
N LYS A 18 -5.06 23.11 -40.22
CA LYS A 18 -5.56 24.43 -40.60
C LYS A 18 -5.57 25.39 -39.41
N ALA A 19 -6.11 24.97 -38.27
CA ALA A 19 -6.09 25.77 -37.04
C ALA A 19 -4.65 26.08 -36.60
N ALA A 20 -3.75 25.09 -36.57
CA ALA A 20 -2.36 25.30 -36.16
C ALA A 20 -1.64 26.27 -37.11
N ARG A 21 -2.02 26.29 -38.40
CA ARG A 21 -1.50 27.23 -39.41
C ARG A 21 -1.96 28.67 -39.22
N GLU A 22 -3.01 28.91 -38.45
CA GLU A 22 -3.44 30.26 -38.03
C GLU A 22 -2.47 30.87 -37.01
N HIS A 23 -1.78 30.03 -36.23
CA HIS A 23 -0.88 30.47 -35.16
C HIS A 23 0.60 30.24 -35.46
N HIS A 24 0.95 29.28 -36.32
CA HIS A 24 2.33 28.89 -36.60
C HIS A 24 2.60 28.76 -38.10
N THR A 25 3.84 29.07 -38.50
CA THR A 25 4.29 28.93 -39.89
C THR A 25 4.37 27.46 -40.30
N GLN A 26 4.18 27.18 -41.59
CA GLN A 26 4.32 25.82 -42.15
C GLN A 26 5.67 25.19 -41.80
N ALA A 27 6.75 25.99 -41.76
CA ALA A 27 8.08 25.54 -41.36
C ALA A 27 8.15 25.13 -39.88
N LYS A 28 7.55 25.93 -39.00
CA LYS A 28 7.52 25.66 -37.55
C LYS A 28 6.69 24.43 -37.22
N ILE A 29 5.55 24.24 -37.90
CA ILE A 29 4.75 23.01 -37.77
C ILE A 29 5.53 21.80 -38.29
N ALA A 30 6.21 21.92 -39.43
CA ALA A 30 6.99 20.82 -39.97
C ALA A 30 8.12 20.39 -39.02
N ASP A 31 8.83 21.36 -38.44
CA ASP A 31 9.88 21.14 -37.45
C ASP A 31 9.31 20.43 -36.21
N PHE A 32 8.19 20.93 -35.66
CA PHE A 32 7.51 20.34 -34.51
C PHE A 32 7.06 18.89 -34.76
N LEU A 33 6.50 18.63 -35.94
CA LEU A 33 6.04 17.31 -36.37
C LEU A 33 7.17 16.38 -36.85
N LYS A 34 8.43 16.84 -36.81
CA LYS A 34 9.61 16.13 -37.31
C LYS A 34 9.42 15.64 -38.75
N THR A 35 8.86 16.51 -39.59
CA THR A 35 8.62 16.26 -41.02
C THR A 35 9.11 17.43 -41.87
N THR A 36 8.88 17.39 -43.18
CA THR A 36 9.30 18.47 -44.08
C THR A 36 8.14 19.45 -44.34
N PRO A 37 8.42 20.75 -44.58
CA PRO A 37 7.39 21.69 -45.02
C PRO A 37 6.66 21.20 -46.27
N ARG A 38 7.36 20.49 -47.17
CA ARG A 38 6.76 19.87 -48.35
C ARG A 38 5.70 18.84 -47.98
N THR A 39 5.92 18.02 -46.95
CA THR A 39 4.95 17.05 -46.45
C THR A 39 3.68 17.75 -45.95
N ILE A 40 3.84 18.82 -45.16
CA ILE A 40 2.70 19.63 -44.66
C ILE A 40 1.85 20.16 -45.82
N ARG A 41 2.50 20.76 -46.83
CA ARG A 41 1.81 21.28 -48.03
C ARG A 41 1.06 20.18 -48.79
N ARG A 42 1.61 18.96 -48.87
CA ARG A 42 0.95 17.84 -49.54
C ARG A 42 -0.28 17.36 -48.75
N TRP A 43 -0.25 17.42 -47.43
CA TRP A 43 -1.43 17.17 -46.60
C TRP A 43 -2.51 18.24 -46.84
N GLU A 44 -2.17 19.53 -46.76
CA GLU A 44 -3.09 20.65 -47.03
C GLU A 44 -3.74 20.55 -48.42
N ALA A 45 -2.95 20.18 -49.44
CA ALA A 45 -3.42 20.00 -50.81
C ALA A 45 -4.14 18.66 -51.06
N ARG A 46 -4.36 17.84 -50.03
CA ARG A 46 -4.94 16.48 -50.11
C ARG A 46 -4.24 15.54 -51.10
N GLN A 47 -2.95 15.79 -51.35
CA GLN A 47 -2.10 14.97 -52.22
C GLN A 47 -1.50 13.76 -51.47
N SER A 48 -1.64 13.73 -50.16
CA SER A 48 -1.28 12.60 -49.29
C SER A 48 -2.12 12.63 -48.02
N VAL A 49 -2.44 11.46 -47.47
CA VAL A 49 -3.24 11.36 -46.24
C VAL A 49 -2.32 11.58 -45.03
N PRO A 50 -2.60 12.58 -44.18
CA PRO A 50 -1.85 12.77 -42.95
C PRO A 50 -2.11 11.61 -41.97
N PRO A 51 -1.09 11.11 -41.28
CA PRO A 51 -1.30 10.07 -40.28
C PRO A 51 -2.19 10.58 -39.11
N PRO A 52 -3.16 9.78 -38.63
CA PRO A 52 -4.07 10.22 -37.55
C PRO A 52 -3.38 10.70 -36.27
N TYR A 53 -2.26 10.07 -35.90
CA TYR A 53 -1.50 10.42 -34.69
C TYR A 53 -0.94 11.86 -34.69
N VAL A 54 -0.83 12.50 -35.85
CA VAL A 54 -0.32 13.88 -35.98
C VAL A 54 -1.26 14.88 -35.32
N ILE A 55 -2.54 14.53 -35.12
CA ILE A 55 -3.53 15.37 -34.46
C ILE A 55 -3.01 15.91 -33.12
N HIS A 56 -2.41 15.08 -32.27
CA HIS A 56 -2.00 15.54 -30.93
C HIS A 56 -0.84 16.51 -30.95
N ALA A 57 0.12 16.32 -31.85
CA ALA A 57 1.21 17.26 -32.01
C ALA A 57 0.70 18.59 -32.61
N LEU A 58 -0.35 18.56 -33.44
CA LEU A 58 -1.05 19.77 -33.86
C LEU A 58 -1.87 20.40 -32.72
N GLN A 59 -2.48 19.59 -31.85
CA GLN A 59 -3.19 20.04 -30.66
C GLN A 59 -2.25 20.72 -29.66
N GLN A 60 -1.02 20.25 -29.47
CA GLN A 60 0.01 20.91 -28.65
C GLN A 60 0.40 22.31 -29.17
N LEU A 61 0.24 22.55 -30.47
CA LEU A 61 0.49 23.86 -31.07
C LEU A 61 -0.70 24.81 -30.94
N LEU A 62 -1.84 24.31 -30.47
CA LEU A 62 -3.09 25.04 -30.35
C LEU A 62 -3.41 25.31 -28.87
N PRO A 63 -3.88 26.52 -28.53
CA PRO A 63 -4.45 26.78 -27.21
C PRO A 63 -5.84 26.13 -27.15
N LEU A 64 -5.89 24.84 -26.86
CA LEU A 64 -7.13 24.09 -26.76
C LEU A 64 -7.68 24.16 -25.34
N ASP A 65 -8.49 25.19 -25.10
CA ASP A 65 -9.52 25.13 -24.06
C ASP A 65 -10.81 24.66 -24.74
N LEU A 66 -10.91 23.36 -25.01
CA LEU A 66 -12.18 22.79 -25.51
C LEU A 66 -13.11 22.53 -24.32
N PRO A 67 -14.39 22.92 -24.39
CA PRO A 67 -15.37 22.47 -23.42
C PRO A 67 -15.56 20.96 -23.59
N PHE A 68 -15.26 20.20 -22.54
CA PHE A 68 -15.53 18.77 -22.47
C PHE A 68 -17.06 18.53 -22.54
N GLU A 69 -17.53 17.65 -23.42
CA GLU A 69 -18.94 17.26 -23.46
C GLU A 69 -19.25 16.21 -22.37
N GLY A 70 -20.34 16.41 -21.62
CA GLY A 70 -20.88 15.49 -20.60
C GLY A 70 -20.57 15.86 -19.14
N GLU A 71 -21.27 15.24 -18.19
CA GLU A 71 -20.95 15.31 -16.76
C GLU A 71 -20.01 14.15 -16.39
N ALA A 72 -18.90 14.45 -15.72
CA ALA A 72 -18.00 13.46 -15.13
C ALA A 72 -18.10 13.55 -13.61
N ALA A 73 -18.04 12.41 -12.92
CA ALA A 73 -18.20 12.37 -11.47
C ALA A 73 -17.01 13.01 -10.73
N PHE A 74 -15.83 12.97 -11.34
CA PHE A 74 -14.62 13.63 -10.87
C PHE A 74 -13.62 13.81 -12.02
N SER A 75 -12.64 14.68 -11.82
CA SER A 75 -11.54 14.95 -12.74
C SER A 75 -10.24 14.32 -12.25
N PHE A 76 -9.36 13.93 -13.16
CA PHE A 76 -8.06 13.38 -12.81
C PHE A 76 -6.97 13.75 -13.82
N ILE A 77 -5.71 13.63 -13.38
CA ILE A 77 -4.53 13.76 -14.25
C ILE A 77 -3.75 12.45 -14.31
N ASP A 78 -3.05 12.22 -15.41
CA ASP A 78 -2.33 10.98 -15.72
C ASP A 78 -0.85 11.29 -16.00
N LEU A 79 -0.02 11.17 -14.96
CA LEU A 79 1.44 11.40 -15.05
C LEU A 79 2.17 10.08 -15.31
N PHE A 80 3.22 10.13 -16.14
CA PHE A 80 3.91 8.92 -16.60
C PHE A 80 2.92 7.93 -17.24
N ALA A 81 2.04 8.48 -18.07
CA ALA A 81 0.81 7.82 -18.50
C ALA A 81 1.06 6.52 -19.30
N GLY A 82 2.24 6.40 -19.92
CA GLY A 82 2.58 5.31 -20.81
C GLY A 82 1.53 5.19 -21.92
N ILE A 83 0.84 4.06 -21.94
CA ILE A 83 -0.24 3.77 -22.89
C ILE A 83 -1.65 3.88 -22.27
N GLY A 84 -1.77 4.54 -21.12
CA GLY A 84 -3.04 4.91 -20.48
C GLY A 84 -3.74 3.77 -19.75
N GLY A 85 -2.99 2.81 -19.23
CA GLY A 85 -3.55 1.70 -18.44
C GLY A 85 -4.26 2.17 -17.17
N ILE A 86 -3.65 3.12 -16.44
CA ILE A 86 -4.23 3.67 -15.20
C ILE A 86 -5.40 4.59 -15.53
N ARG A 87 -5.26 5.48 -16.52
CA ARG A 87 -6.36 6.29 -17.04
C ARG A 87 -7.61 5.47 -17.36
N ARG A 88 -7.46 4.39 -18.13
CA ARG A 88 -8.60 3.56 -18.56
C ARG A 88 -9.40 3.03 -17.37
N ALA A 89 -8.70 2.63 -16.30
CA ALA A 89 -9.32 2.17 -15.08
C ALA A 89 -10.12 3.26 -14.35
N PHE A 90 -9.66 4.52 -14.38
CA PHE A 90 -10.38 5.65 -13.76
C PHE A 90 -11.52 6.19 -14.63
N GLU A 91 -11.38 6.14 -15.96
CA GLU A 91 -12.52 6.43 -16.87
C GLU A 91 -13.65 5.42 -16.69
N ALA A 92 -13.32 4.14 -16.46
CA ALA A 92 -14.31 3.08 -16.25
C ALA A 92 -15.18 3.29 -14.98
N VAL A 93 -14.75 4.15 -14.06
CA VAL A 93 -15.49 4.51 -12.83
C VAL A 93 -16.01 5.95 -12.86
N GLY A 94 -16.11 6.57 -14.04
CA GLY A 94 -16.74 7.88 -14.24
C GLY A 94 -15.80 9.08 -14.09
N GLY A 95 -14.48 8.86 -14.02
CA GLY A 95 -13.49 9.92 -14.01
C GLY A 95 -13.24 10.51 -15.39
N ARG A 96 -12.84 11.79 -15.43
CA ARG A 96 -12.40 12.49 -16.64
C ARG A 96 -10.93 12.87 -16.57
N CYS A 97 -10.14 12.46 -17.55
CA CYS A 97 -8.76 12.90 -17.68
C CYS A 97 -8.72 14.35 -18.16
N VAL A 98 -8.07 15.26 -17.43
CA VAL A 98 -7.95 16.69 -17.79
C VAL A 98 -6.51 17.11 -18.09
N PHE A 99 -5.54 16.25 -17.80
CA PHE A 99 -4.14 16.46 -18.12
C PHE A 99 -3.40 15.12 -18.22
N THR A 100 -2.51 15.02 -19.19
CA THR A 100 -1.65 13.84 -19.38
C THR A 100 -0.21 14.29 -19.51
N SER A 101 0.74 13.57 -18.91
CA SER A 101 2.17 13.71 -19.18
C SER A 101 2.81 12.35 -19.49
N GLU A 102 3.46 12.27 -20.64
CA GLU A 102 4.19 11.10 -21.13
C GLU A 102 5.32 11.56 -22.05
N TRP A 103 6.56 11.12 -21.79
CA TRP A 103 7.74 11.58 -22.52
C TRP A 103 8.11 10.70 -23.74
N ASP A 104 7.75 9.42 -23.75
CA ASP A 104 8.12 8.50 -24.82
C ASP A 104 7.19 8.69 -26.04
N SER A 105 7.79 9.04 -27.18
CA SER A 105 7.04 9.31 -28.41
C SER A 105 6.20 8.12 -28.92
N TYR A 106 6.58 6.87 -28.63
CA TYR A 106 5.82 5.69 -29.04
C TYR A 106 4.64 5.42 -28.11
N ALA A 107 4.82 5.67 -26.81
CA ALA A 107 3.78 5.69 -25.81
C ALA A 107 2.74 6.77 -26.15
N GLN A 108 3.17 8.02 -26.38
CA GLN A 108 2.30 9.11 -26.82
C GLN A 108 1.50 8.74 -28.07
N LYS A 109 2.15 8.14 -29.09
CA LYS A 109 1.48 7.68 -30.31
C LYS A 109 0.39 6.64 -30.04
N THR A 110 0.68 5.69 -29.14
CA THR A 110 -0.26 4.62 -28.78
C THR A 110 -1.40 5.17 -27.92
N TYR A 111 -1.10 6.04 -26.97
CA TYR A 111 -2.07 6.74 -26.12
C TYR A 111 -3.06 7.53 -26.99
N ALA A 112 -2.54 8.41 -27.86
CA ALA A 112 -3.28 9.19 -28.84
C ALA A 112 -4.29 8.39 -29.68
N GLU A 113 -3.89 7.22 -30.16
CA GLU A 113 -4.77 6.41 -31.01
C GLU A 113 -5.96 5.82 -30.23
N ASN A 114 -5.81 5.67 -28.91
CA ASN A 114 -6.80 5.06 -28.01
C ASN A 114 -7.59 6.07 -27.18
N PHE A 115 -7.05 7.27 -26.96
CA PHE A 115 -7.65 8.35 -26.19
C PHE A 115 -7.67 9.61 -27.04
N ARG A 116 -8.84 9.94 -27.57
CA ARG A 116 -9.05 11.02 -28.54
C ARG A 116 -9.71 12.25 -27.91
N ASP A 117 -9.55 12.42 -26.61
CA ASP A 117 -10.09 13.56 -25.88
C ASP A 117 -9.31 14.85 -26.13
N GLY A 118 -9.95 15.97 -25.80
CA GLY A 118 -9.61 17.30 -26.31
C GLY A 118 -8.42 18.01 -25.69
N HIS A 119 -7.54 17.33 -24.92
CA HIS A 119 -6.36 17.94 -24.31
C HIS A 119 -5.04 17.39 -24.87
N ALA A 120 -3.98 18.20 -24.77
CA ALA A 120 -2.66 17.83 -25.24
C ALA A 120 -1.97 16.81 -24.30
N ILE A 121 -1.24 15.86 -24.88
CA ILE A 121 -0.34 14.98 -24.13
C ILE A 121 0.93 15.77 -23.86
N ASN A 122 1.23 16.11 -22.61
CA ASN A 122 2.43 16.87 -22.26
C ASN A 122 3.65 15.95 -22.26
N GLY A 123 4.81 16.47 -22.64
CA GLY A 123 6.05 15.69 -22.68
C GLY A 123 6.66 15.48 -21.30
N ASP A 124 7.95 15.80 -21.19
CA ASP A 124 8.75 15.71 -19.98
C ASP A 124 8.18 16.53 -18.81
N ILE A 125 7.67 15.85 -17.78
CA ILE A 125 7.04 16.47 -16.60
C ILE A 125 7.98 17.40 -15.84
N THR A 126 9.30 17.20 -15.93
CA THR A 126 10.31 18.04 -15.26
C THR A 126 10.33 19.47 -15.80
N GLN A 127 9.82 19.65 -17.03
CA GLN A 127 9.76 20.95 -17.73
C GLN A 127 8.40 21.63 -17.57
N VAL A 128 7.39 20.91 -17.06
CA VAL A 128 6.03 21.44 -16.89
C VAL A 128 5.93 22.15 -15.55
N GLN A 129 5.54 23.43 -15.57
CA GLN A 129 5.27 24.19 -14.36
C GLN A 129 4.01 23.66 -13.68
N ALA A 130 4.10 23.32 -12.38
CA ALA A 130 2.97 22.71 -11.67
C ALA A 130 1.72 23.60 -11.69
N ALA A 131 1.90 24.92 -11.58
CA ALA A 131 0.81 25.90 -11.63
C ALA A 131 0.04 25.90 -12.97
N SER A 132 0.66 25.45 -14.06
CA SER A 132 0.02 25.36 -15.38
C SER A 132 -0.84 24.10 -15.57
N ILE A 133 -0.73 23.13 -14.66
CA ILE A 133 -1.55 21.92 -14.69
C ILE A 133 -2.96 22.30 -14.23
N PRO A 134 -4.05 21.86 -14.91
CA PRO A 134 -5.42 22.11 -14.48
C PRO A 134 -5.72 21.59 -13.06
N ASP A 135 -6.68 22.22 -12.38
CA ASP A 135 -7.24 21.68 -11.15
C ASP A 135 -7.87 20.31 -11.40
N HIS A 136 -7.75 19.42 -10.42
CA HIS A 136 -8.21 18.05 -10.56
C HIS A 136 -8.48 17.40 -9.19
N ASP A 137 -9.38 16.43 -9.15
CA ASP A 137 -9.71 15.69 -7.93
C ASP A 137 -8.68 14.61 -7.63
N VAL A 138 -8.17 13.92 -8.66
CA VAL A 138 -7.28 12.76 -8.50
C VAL A 138 -6.00 12.89 -9.31
N LEU A 139 -4.87 12.61 -8.70
CA LEU A 139 -3.59 12.48 -9.41
C LEU A 139 -3.22 10.99 -9.58
N LEU A 140 -2.92 10.58 -10.81
CA LEU A 140 -2.45 9.23 -11.13
C LEU A 140 -0.98 9.29 -11.56
N ALA A 141 -0.14 8.37 -11.04
CA ALA A 141 1.26 8.30 -11.48
C ALA A 141 1.88 6.90 -11.37
N GLY A 142 2.35 6.34 -12.49
CA GLY A 142 3.21 5.15 -12.54
C GLY A 142 4.69 5.53 -12.67
N PHE A 143 5.27 6.14 -11.64
CA PHE A 143 6.60 6.73 -11.73
C PHE A 143 7.73 5.66 -11.66
N PRO A 144 8.87 5.86 -12.35
CA PRO A 144 9.96 4.89 -12.35
C PRO A 144 10.68 4.81 -10.98
N CYS A 145 11.12 3.60 -10.61
CA CYS A 145 11.86 3.37 -9.37
C CYS A 145 13.33 3.83 -9.49
N GLN A 146 13.70 4.90 -8.79
CA GLN A 146 15.06 5.47 -8.79
C GLN A 146 15.59 5.58 -7.35
N PRO A 147 16.88 5.28 -7.07
CA PRO A 147 17.48 5.50 -5.75
C PRO A 147 17.65 6.98 -5.43
N PHE A 148 17.44 7.37 -4.18
CA PHE A 148 17.77 8.73 -3.70
C PHE A 148 19.26 8.80 -3.33
N SER A 149 20.03 9.70 -3.96
CA SER A 149 21.48 9.80 -3.71
C SER A 149 21.79 10.35 -2.31
N ILE A 150 22.72 9.72 -1.60
CA ILE A 150 23.21 10.11 -0.26
C ILE A 150 24.05 11.39 -0.29
N ALA A 151 24.74 11.67 -1.41
CA ALA A 151 25.71 12.77 -1.51
C ALA A 151 25.07 14.17 -1.36
N GLY A 152 23.80 14.34 -1.71
CA GLY A 152 23.04 15.58 -1.48
C GLY A 152 22.66 15.81 -0.02
N VAL A 153 22.41 14.72 0.72
CA VAL A 153 21.97 14.75 2.13
C VAL A 153 23.17 14.92 3.08
N SER A 154 24.26 14.16 2.86
CA SER A 154 25.44 14.19 3.73
C SER A 154 26.24 15.50 3.66
N LYS A 155 26.32 16.15 2.48
CA LYS A 155 27.06 17.41 2.32
C LYS A 155 26.35 18.61 2.98
N LYS A 156 25.02 18.56 3.11
CA LYS A 156 24.21 19.65 3.69
C LYS A 156 24.02 19.54 5.20
N ASN A 157 23.99 18.32 5.74
CA ASN A 157 24.04 18.09 7.19
C ASN A 157 25.32 18.68 7.82
N ALA A 158 26.44 18.71 7.08
CA ALA A 158 27.69 19.35 7.49
C ALA A 158 27.66 20.90 7.41
N LEU A 159 26.64 21.51 6.78
CA LEU A 159 26.54 22.94 6.50
C LEU A 159 25.36 23.64 7.21
N GLY A 160 24.60 22.95 8.06
CA GLY A 160 23.58 23.56 8.92
C GLY A 160 22.40 24.24 8.20
N LYS A 161 22.09 23.85 6.95
CA LYS A 161 20.94 24.41 6.21
C LYS A 161 19.64 23.64 6.50
N ALA A 162 18.52 24.34 6.43
CA ALA A 162 17.18 23.87 6.81
C ALA A 162 16.76 22.54 6.16
N HIS A 163 16.08 21.70 6.95
CA HIS A 163 15.42 20.46 6.54
C HIS A 163 14.02 20.76 5.98
N GLY A 164 13.69 20.23 4.79
CA GLY A 164 12.34 20.30 4.20
C GLY A 164 12.33 20.12 2.68
N PHE A 165 11.14 20.14 2.06
CA PHE A 165 10.84 19.99 0.63
C PHE A 165 11.72 20.82 -0.33
N ALA A 166 12.27 21.96 0.14
CA ALA A 166 13.18 22.81 -0.62
C ALA A 166 14.65 22.32 -0.64
N CYS A 167 14.98 21.23 0.06
CA CYS A 167 16.34 20.72 0.18
C CYS A 167 16.65 19.68 -0.92
N GLU A 168 17.34 20.13 -1.96
CA GLU A 168 17.67 19.43 -3.21
C GLU A 168 17.97 17.91 -3.11
N THR A 169 16.96 17.09 -3.39
CA THR A 169 17.08 15.84 -4.15
C THR A 169 16.42 16.01 -5.53
N GLN A 170 16.80 17.08 -6.23
CA GLN A 170 16.30 17.56 -7.54
C GLN A 170 16.56 16.60 -8.73
N GLY A 171 16.61 15.27 -8.52
CA GLY A 171 17.03 14.33 -9.56
C GLY A 171 16.14 13.10 -9.75
N THR A 172 15.05 12.94 -9.00
CA THR A 172 14.16 11.78 -9.16
C THR A 172 12.73 12.20 -9.46
N LEU A 173 12.08 11.43 -10.32
CA LEU A 173 10.75 11.72 -10.88
C LEU A 173 9.62 11.65 -9.83
N PHE A 174 9.87 11.03 -8.66
CA PHE A 174 8.96 11.12 -7.52
C PHE A 174 8.79 12.55 -7.00
N PHE A 175 9.85 13.37 -7.00
CA PHE A 175 9.74 14.75 -6.52
C PHE A 175 8.97 15.64 -7.49
N ASP A 176 8.93 15.31 -8.78
CA ASP A 176 8.01 15.96 -9.73
C ASP A 176 6.56 15.63 -9.41
N VAL A 177 6.25 14.38 -9.05
CA VAL A 177 4.91 14.02 -8.53
C VAL A 177 4.59 14.81 -7.27
N ALA A 178 5.50 14.82 -6.28
CA ALA A 178 5.32 15.54 -5.02
C ALA A 178 5.14 17.05 -5.24
N ARG A 179 5.86 17.65 -6.20
CA ARG A 179 5.71 19.04 -6.64
C ARG A 179 4.33 19.34 -7.19
N VAL A 180 3.78 18.46 -8.03
CA VAL A 180 2.42 18.62 -8.55
C VAL A 180 1.38 18.46 -7.43
N ILE A 181 1.55 17.47 -6.54
CA ILE A 181 0.66 17.30 -5.37
C ILE A 181 0.70 18.52 -4.45
N ALA A 182 1.88 19.08 -4.19
CA ALA A 182 2.06 20.26 -3.35
C ALA A 182 1.30 21.47 -3.89
N GLU A 183 1.43 21.72 -5.19
CA GLU A 183 0.80 22.86 -5.88
C GLU A 183 -0.71 22.67 -6.04
N LYS A 184 -1.14 21.52 -6.59
CA LYS A 184 -2.52 21.30 -7.03
C LYS A 184 -3.42 20.76 -5.92
N ARG A 185 -2.85 20.22 -4.84
CA ARG A 185 -3.56 19.69 -3.67
C ARG A 185 -4.75 18.79 -4.05
N PRO A 186 -4.60 17.77 -4.91
CA PRO A 186 -5.71 16.91 -5.31
C PRO A 186 -6.34 16.24 -4.10
N ARG A 187 -7.63 15.92 -4.17
CA ARG A 187 -8.35 15.24 -3.08
C ARG A 187 -7.81 13.84 -2.82
N ALA A 188 -7.39 13.15 -3.88
CA ALA A 188 -6.76 11.85 -3.78
C ALA A 188 -5.62 11.68 -4.79
N PHE A 189 -4.79 10.66 -4.58
CA PHE A 189 -3.86 10.17 -5.60
C PHE A 189 -3.75 8.65 -5.58
N LEU A 190 -3.36 8.08 -6.71
CA LEU A 190 -2.90 6.69 -6.84
C LEU A 190 -1.51 6.68 -7.47
N LEU A 191 -0.52 6.19 -6.73
CA LEU A 191 0.82 5.95 -7.24
C LEU A 191 1.07 4.45 -7.38
N GLU A 192 1.64 4.05 -8.51
CA GLU A 192 2.02 2.65 -8.79
C GLU A 192 3.55 2.53 -8.86
N ASN A 193 4.07 1.41 -8.34
CA ASN A 193 5.48 1.08 -8.46
C ASN A 193 5.77 -0.43 -8.33
N VAL A 194 7.02 -0.83 -8.54
CA VAL A 194 7.49 -2.21 -8.38
C VAL A 194 7.39 -2.68 -6.92
N LYS A 195 7.07 -3.96 -6.70
CA LYS A 195 6.94 -4.54 -5.34
C LYS A 195 8.17 -4.31 -4.44
N ASN A 196 9.36 -4.28 -5.04
CA ASN A 196 10.63 -4.14 -4.33
C ASN A 196 10.90 -2.73 -3.82
N LEU A 197 10.03 -1.75 -4.10
CA LEU A 197 10.18 -0.39 -3.59
C LEU A 197 10.33 -0.37 -2.04
N THR A 198 9.59 -1.24 -1.35
CA THR A 198 9.61 -1.35 0.13
C THR A 198 10.96 -1.76 0.71
N SER A 199 11.76 -2.53 -0.04
CA SER A 199 13.11 -2.98 0.37
C SER A 199 14.24 -2.25 -0.37
N HIS A 200 13.90 -1.39 -1.34
CA HIS A 200 14.86 -0.67 -2.16
C HIS A 200 15.74 0.27 -1.35
N ASP A 201 17.05 0.27 -1.62
CA ASP A 201 18.06 0.99 -0.83
C ASP A 201 17.92 0.73 0.69
N LYS A 202 17.75 -0.56 1.06
CA LYS A 202 17.51 -1.01 2.44
C LYS A 202 16.29 -0.33 3.08
N GLY A 203 15.23 -0.13 2.30
CA GLY A 203 13.98 0.50 2.72
C GLY A 203 14.01 2.04 2.77
N ARG A 204 15.17 2.68 2.57
CA ARG A 204 15.30 4.14 2.62
C ARG A 204 14.42 4.84 1.58
N THR A 205 14.33 4.26 0.39
CA THR A 205 13.56 4.86 -0.72
C THR A 205 12.08 4.98 -0.32
N PHE A 206 11.48 3.89 0.14
CA PHE A 206 10.09 3.91 0.55
C PHE A 206 9.82 4.79 1.77
N ALA A 207 10.75 4.82 2.74
CA ALA A 207 10.64 5.70 3.90
C ALA A 207 10.60 7.19 3.52
N VAL A 208 11.43 7.62 2.57
CA VAL A 208 11.42 9.01 2.05
C VAL A 208 10.10 9.32 1.35
N ILE A 209 9.59 8.39 0.53
CA ILE A 209 8.29 8.55 -0.16
C ILE A 209 7.16 8.71 0.87
N LYS A 210 7.09 7.81 1.85
CA LYS A 210 6.08 7.87 2.92
C LYS A 210 6.13 9.21 3.66
N ARG A 211 7.30 9.59 4.17
CA ARG A 211 7.50 10.86 4.89
C ARG A 211 7.06 12.06 4.06
N THR A 212 7.46 12.11 2.79
CA THR A 212 7.11 13.22 1.90
C THR A 212 5.60 13.32 1.72
N LEU A 213 4.92 12.21 1.47
CA LEU A 213 3.47 12.21 1.24
C LEU A 213 2.68 12.49 2.53
N SER A 214 3.05 11.88 3.66
CA SER A 214 2.29 11.96 4.91
C SER A 214 2.67 13.15 5.80
N GLU A 215 3.96 13.33 6.07
CA GLU A 215 4.43 14.35 7.03
C GLU A 215 4.62 15.71 6.36
N GLU A 216 5.14 15.74 5.12
CA GLU A 216 5.44 17.00 4.43
C GLU A 216 4.23 17.53 3.64
N LEU A 217 3.51 16.64 2.93
CA LEU A 217 2.33 17.01 2.14
C LEU A 217 0.99 16.81 2.88
N GLY A 218 0.98 16.14 4.03
CA GLY A 218 -0.21 16.00 4.87
C GLY A 218 -1.30 15.08 4.31
N TYR A 219 -0.94 14.04 3.55
CA TYR A 219 -1.90 13.06 3.03
C TYR A 219 -1.98 11.80 3.90
N HIS A 220 -3.18 11.25 4.04
CA HIS A 220 -3.44 9.94 4.63
C HIS A 220 -3.14 8.86 3.60
N ILE A 221 -2.04 8.13 3.78
CA ILE A 221 -1.55 7.15 2.80
C ILE A 221 -1.88 5.71 3.20
N HIS A 222 -2.33 4.92 2.22
CA HIS A 222 -2.60 3.50 2.32
C HIS A 222 -1.75 2.79 1.28
N THR A 223 -1.11 1.67 1.67
CA THR A 223 -0.22 0.94 0.76
C THR A 223 -0.49 -0.55 0.76
N ARG A 224 -0.52 -1.17 -0.43
CA ARG A 224 -0.61 -2.64 -0.56
C ARG A 224 0.16 -3.12 -1.77
N VAL A 225 0.81 -4.29 -1.63
CA VAL A 225 1.33 -5.04 -2.77
C VAL A 225 0.21 -5.95 -3.29
N ILE A 226 -0.14 -5.80 -4.57
CA ILE A 226 -1.18 -6.58 -5.23
C ILE A 226 -0.58 -7.31 -6.42
N ASP A 227 -0.94 -8.59 -6.59
CA ASP A 227 -0.53 -9.41 -7.73
C ASP A 227 -1.60 -9.37 -8.84
N GLY A 228 -1.19 -9.04 -10.06
CA GLY A 228 -2.05 -9.11 -11.24
C GLY A 228 -2.69 -10.49 -11.47
N ALA A 229 -2.11 -11.56 -10.92
CA ALA A 229 -2.61 -12.94 -11.06
C ALA A 229 -4.03 -13.17 -10.49
N HIS A 230 -4.55 -12.22 -9.71
CA HIS A 230 -5.95 -12.19 -9.25
C HIS A 230 -6.93 -11.78 -10.36
N PHE A 231 -6.47 -11.12 -11.42
CA PHE A 231 -7.32 -10.47 -12.43
C PHE A 231 -6.97 -10.85 -13.88
N VAL A 232 -5.72 -11.28 -14.12
CA VAL A 232 -5.21 -11.71 -15.42
C VAL A 232 -4.30 -12.93 -15.24
N PRO A 233 -4.06 -13.76 -16.27
CA PRO A 233 -3.23 -14.96 -16.14
C PRO A 233 -1.72 -14.64 -16.14
N GLN A 234 -1.28 -13.70 -15.30
CA GLN A 234 0.11 -13.28 -15.17
C GLN A 234 0.44 -12.92 -13.72
N HIS A 235 1.53 -13.46 -13.19
CA HIS A 235 2.16 -12.92 -11.98
C HIS A 235 2.78 -11.56 -12.28
N ARG A 236 2.28 -10.51 -11.64
CA ARG A 236 2.76 -9.13 -11.76
C ARG A 236 2.42 -8.37 -10.49
N GLU A 237 3.33 -8.46 -9.54
CA GLU A 237 3.19 -7.79 -8.25
C GLU A 237 3.64 -6.33 -8.33
N ARG A 238 2.79 -5.43 -7.85
CA ARG A 238 3.02 -3.99 -7.79
C ARG A 238 2.59 -3.45 -6.44
N ILE A 239 3.35 -2.49 -5.93
CA ILE A 239 2.91 -1.70 -4.79
C ILE A 239 2.03 -0.58 -5.30
N LEU A 240 0.85 -0.44 -4.71
CA LEU A 240 -0.05 0.69 -4.92
C LEU A 240 -0.03 1.54 -3.65
N ILE A 241 0.10 2.85 -3.84
CA ILE A 241 0.10 3.87 -2.79
C ILE A 241 -1.08 4.79 -3.08
N VAL A 242 -2.13 4.65 -2.29
CA VAL A 242 -3.30 5.52 -2.36
C VAL A 242 -3.15 6.58 -1.28
N GLY A 243 -3.41 7.84 -1.61
CA GLY A 243 -3.41 8.91 -0.62
C GLY A 243 -4.65 9.77 -0.72
N PHE A 244 -5.19 10.18 0.42
CA PHE A 244 -6.31 11.11 0.51
C PHE A 244 -5.90 12.35 1.30
N ARG A 245 -6.33 13.52 0.83
CA ARG A 245 -6.02 14.80 1.48
C ARG A 245 -6.72 14.89 2.83
N GLU A 246 -7.96 14.43 2.88
CA GLU A 246 -8.76 14.33 4.10
C GLU A 246 -8.76 12.87 4.61
N PRO A 247 -8.98 12.64 5.91
CA PRO A 247 -9.18 11.30 6.45
C PRO A 247 -10.41 10.65 5.81
N VAL A 248 -10.25 9.44 5.29
CA VAL A 248 -11.36 8.63 4.74
C VAL A 248 -11.23 7.19 5.22
N ALA A 249 -12.36 6.46 5.26
CA ALA A 249 -12.39 5.05 5.60
C ALA A 249 -11.98 4.16 4.41
N PHE A 250 -10.79 4.40 3.83
CA PHE A 250 -10.25 3.57 2.77
C PHE A 250 -9.48 2.38 3.37
N ASP A 251 -9.85 1.17 2.96
CA ASP A 251 -9.14 -0.05 3.34
C ASP A 251 -9.00 -0.98 2.14
N PHE A 252 -7.76 -1.33 1.80
CA PHE A 252 -7.50 -2.28 0.73
C PHE A 252 -8.08 -3.67 1.02
N ASP A 253 -8.35 -4.06 2.27
CA ASP A 253 -8.97 -5.37 2.58
C ASP A 253 -10.43 -5.46 2.13
N ALA A 254 -11.07 -4.33 1.82
CA ALA A 254 -12.36 -4.31 1.12
C ALA A 254 -12.26 -4.60 -0.38
N LEU A 255 -11.04 -4.67 -0.95
CA LEU A 255 -10.84 -4.97 -2.37
C LEU A 255 -11.21 -6.43 -2.65
N PRO A 256 -12.17 -6.71 -3.56
CA PRO A 256 -12.44 -8.08 -3.97
C PRO A 256 -11.22 -8.62 -4.73
N MET A 257 -10.56 -9.62 -4.15
CA MET A 257 -9.44 -10.33 -4.77
C MET A 257 -9.87 -11.74 -5.14
N PRO A 258 -10.22 -12.00 -6.43
CA PRO A 258 -10.52 -13.35 -6.88
C PRO A 258 -9.35 -14.31 -6.58
N PRO A 259 -9.60 -15.58 -6.26
CA PRO A 259 -8.55 -16.58 -6.15
C PRO A 259 -7.62 -16.58 -7.38
N LYS A 260 -6.30 -16.67 -7.16
CA LYS A 260 -5.34 -16.79 -8.26
C LYS A 260 -5.58 -18.09 -9.04
N GLY A 261 -5.31 -18.06 -10.34
CA GLY A 261 -5.47 -19.22 -11.23
C GLY A 261 -6.87 -19.44 -11.77
N GLN A 262 -7.85 -18.58 -11.44
CA GLN A 262 -9.14 -18.57 -12.13
C GLN A 262 -9.02 -18.14 -13.59
N HIS A 263 -8.13 -17.17 -13.86
CA HIS A 263 -7.80 -16.74 -15.21
C HIS A 263 -6.62 -17.54 -15.73
N THR A 264 -6.72 -17.99 -16.99
CA THR A 264 -5.66 -18.75 -17.67
C THR A 264 -5.32 -18.14 -19.02
N LEU A 265 -4.15 -18.50 -19.57
CA LEU A 265 -3.75 -18.03 -20.89
C LEU A 265 -4.76 -18.32 -22.01
N LYS A 266 -5.66 -19.29 -21.85
CA LYS A 266 -6.75 -19.58 -22.78
C LYS A 266 -7.60 -18.34 -23.10
N GLU A 267 -7.76 -17.43 -22.14
CA GLU A 267 -8.52 -16.18 -22.31
C GLU A 267 -7.76 -15.12 -23.12
N VAL A 268 -6.43 -15.25 -23.18
CA VAL A 268 -5.51 -14.26 -23.74
C VAL A 268 -5.05 -14.67 -25.15
N LEU A 269 -4.73 -15.95 -25.34
CA LEU A 269 -4.18 -16.47 -26.59
C LEU A 269 -5.19 -16.33 -27.73
N HIS A 270 -4.68 -16.13 -28.95
CA HIS A 270 -5.51 -16.16 -30.15
C HIS A 270 -6.25 -17.50 -30.28
N ARG A 271 -7.52 -17.44 -30.67
CA ARG A 271 -8.42 -18.58 -30.79
C ARG A 271 -8.27 -19.23 -32.16
N THR A 272 -7.59 -20.36 -32.20
CA THR A 272 -7.31 -21.11 -33.45
C THR A 272 -8.46 -22.02 -33.89
N ASP A 273 -9.61 -21.96 -33.22
CA ASP A 273 -10.82 -22.73 -33.52
C ASP A 273 -11.78 -22.01 -34.50
N GLY A 274 -11.34 -20.86 -35.05
CA GLY A 274 -12.15 -20.02 -35.93
C GLY A 274 -12.98 -18.96 -35.20
N ALA A 275 -12.91 -18.90 -33.87
CA ALA A 275 -13.63 -17.90 -33.07
C ALA A 275 -12.81 -16.62 -32.79
N GLU A 276 -11.62 -16.46 -33.40
CA GLU A 276 -10.82 -15.25 -33.25
C GLU A 276 -11.52 -14.07 -33.96
N PRO A 277 -11.75 -12.95 -33.27
CA PRO A 277 -12.41 -11.80 -33.88
C PRO A 277 -11.50 -11.12 -34.90
N HIS A 278 -12.06 -10.79 -36.07
CA HIS A 278 -11.38 -9.96 -37.04
C HIS A 278 -11.40 -8.48 -36.60
N LEU A 279 -10.25 -7.96 -36.20
CA LEU A 279 -10.08 -6.58 -35.73
C LEU A 279 -9.58 -5.69 -36.88
N PRO A 280 -10.36 -4.70 -37.38
CA PRO A 280 -9.97 -3.92 -38.56
C PRO A 280 -8.65 -3.14 -38.46
N TRP A 281 -8.17 -2.83 -37.25
CA TRP A 281 -6.91 -2.12 -37.03
C TRP A 281 -5.70 -3.06 -36.87
N ASP A 282 -5.93 -4.35 -36.62
CA ASP A 282 -4.87 -5.35 -36.64
C ASP A 282 -4.80 -6.08 -37.98
N GLU A 283 -5.93 -6.20 -38.70
CA GLU A 283 -6.07 -7.02 -39.90
C GLU A 283 -5.45 -8.41 -39.65
N ASP A 284 -4.59 -8.89 -40.55
CA ASP A 284 -3.86 -10.15 -40.40
C ASP A 284 -2.45 -9.98 -39.80
N ARG A 285 -2.12 -8.82 -39.21
CA ARG A 285 -0.77 -8.52 -38.71
C ARG A 285 -0.27 -9.51 -37.65
N PHE A 286 -1.19 -10.02 -36.83
CA PHE A 286 -0.91 -10.91 -35.69
C PHE A 286 -1.42 -12.34 -35.90
N PHE A 287 -2.57 -12.47 -36.54
CA PHE A 287 -3.29 -13.72 -36.75
C PHE A 287 -3.70 -13.82 -38.21
N ASP A 288 -3.45 -14.95 -38.84
CA ASP A 288 -3.90 -15.28 -40.19
C ASP A 288 -5.32 -15.87 -40.09
N HIS A 289 -6.32 -15.04 -40.40
CA HIS A 289 -7.72 -15.45 -40.33
C HIS A 289 -8.10 -16.46 -41.43
N ALA A 290 -7.39 -16.46 -42.57
CA ALA A 290 -7.66 -17.43 -43.64
C ALA A 290 -7.31 -18.86 -43.21
N ASN A 291 -6.24 -19.00 -42.41
CA ASN A 291 -5.74 -20.29 -41.94
C ASN A 291 -6.00 -20.57 -40.45
N ASN A 292 -6.71 -19.67 -39.75
CA ASN A 292 -7.00 -19.74 -38.31
C ASN A 292 -5.76 -20.00 -37.44
N LYS A 293 -4.64 -19.34 -37.76
CA LYS A 293 -3.36 -19.55 -37.07
C LYS A 293 -2.66 -18.24 -36.74
N VAL A 294 -1.84 -18.25 -35.69
CA VAL A 294 -0.93 -17.14 -35.40
C VAL A 294 0.13 -17.04 -36.49
N GLN A 295 0.53 -15.81 -36.84
CA GLN A 295 1.54 -15.57 -37.87
C GLN A 295 2.88 -16.27 -37.56
N ASP A 296 3.47 -16.93 -38.55
CA ASP A 296 4.64 -17.81 -38.38
C ASP A 296 5.87 -17.08 -37.82
N LYS A 297 5.97 -15.76 -38.03
CA LYS A 297 7.04 -14.90 -37.48
C LYS A 297 7.13 -14.87 -35.94
N TYR A 298 6.10 -15.34 -35.24
CA TYR A 298 6.11 -15.43 -33.77
C TYR A 298 6.71 -16.73 -33.26
N THR A 299 6.72 -17.79 -34.09
CA THR A 299 7.41 -19.06 -33.78
C THR A 299 8.92 -18.83 -33.75
N LEU A 300 9.58 -19.35 -32.71
CA LEU A 300 11.03 -19.22 -32.58
C LEU A 300 11.75 -19.98 -33.70
N THR A 301 12.82 -19.40 -34.20
CA THR A 301 13.73 -20.08 -35.12
C THR A 301 14.50 -21.18 -34.39
N ASP A 302 14.92 -22.23 -35.10
CA ASP A 302 15.67 -23.35 -34.53
C ASP A 302 16.93 -22.89 -33.78
N ASN A 303 17.61 -21.89 -34.32
CA ASN A 303 18.82 -21.33 -33.72
C ASN A 303 18.52 -20.64 -32.38
N LEU A 304 17.45 -19.84 -32.31
CA LEU A 304 17.07 -19.14 -31.10
C LEU A 304 16.51 -20.12 -30.05
N TRP A 305 15.71 -21.10 -30.46
CA TRP A 305 15.19 -22.11 -29.55
C TRP A 305 16.31 -22.96 -28.95
N ARG A 306 17.23 -23.46 -29.78
CA ARG A 306 18.43 -24.17 -29.32
C ARG A 306 19.29 -23.33 -28.38
N TYR A 307 19.45 -22.05 -28.67
CA TYR A 307 20.17 -21.13 -27.78
C TYR A 307 19.53 -21.04 -26.39
N LEU A 308 18.20 -20.87 -26.32
CA LEU A 308 17.48 -20.77 -25.04
C LEU A 308 17.51 -22.10 -24.25
N GLN A 309 17.43 -23.24 -24.94
CA GLN A 309 17.61 -24.57 -24.33
C GLN A 309 18.99 -24.72 -23.70
N ASN A 310 20.06 -24.45 -24.48
CA ASN A 310 21.44 -24.52 -24.00
C ASN A 310 21.70 -23.54 -22.84
N TYR A 311 21.11 -22.35 -22.89
CA TYR A 311 21.23 -21.36 -21.83
C TYR A 311 20.58 -21.85 -20.53
N ALA A 312 19.35 -22.38 -20.61
CA ALA A 312 18.65 -22.92 -19.46
C ALA A 312 19.40 -24.11 -18.83
N GLU A 313 19.95 -25.01 -19.65
CA GLU A 313 20.77 -26.14 -19.17
C GLU A 313 22.04 -25.67 -18.46
N LYS A 314 22.77 -24.72 -19.04
CA LYS A 314 23.98 -24.13 -18.45
C LYS A 314 23.71 -23.50 -17.08
N HIS A 315 22.57 -22.82 -16.92
CA HIS A 315 22.22 -22.19 -15.65
C HIS A 315 21.72 -23.21 -14.61
N ARG A 316 20.95 -24.20 -15.04
CA ARG A 316 20.52 -25.32 -14.18
C ARG A 316 21.71 -26.11 -13.65
N ALA A 317 22.72 -26.37 -14.47
CA ALA A 317 23.97 -27.02 -14.06
C ALA A 317 24.75 -26.23 -12.99
N LYS A 318 24.52 -24.92 -12.89
CA LYS A 318 25.13 -24.04 -11.88
C LYS A 318 24.25 -23.84 -10.63
N GLY A 319 23.14 -24.57 -10.51
CA GLY A 319 22.18 -24.41 -9.40
C GLY A 319 21.34 -23.13 -9.49
N ASN A 320 21.32 -22.44 -10.63
CA ASN A 320 20.54 -21.22 -10.83
C ASN A 320 19.22 -21.51 -11.56
N GLY A 321 18.16 -20.77 -11.23
CA GLY A 321 16.84 -20.88 -11.86
C GLY A 321 16.66 -20.08 -13.18
N PHE A 322 17.73 -19.58 -13.79
CA PHE A 322 17.63 -18.79 -15.03
C PHE A 322 17.36 -19.68 -16.25
N GLY A 323 16.51 -19.21 -17.17
CA GLY A 323 16.11 -19.93 -18.39
C GLY A 323 14.86 -19.30 -18.99
N PHE A 324 14.17 -20.05 -19.85
CA PHE A 324 12.89 -19.64 -20.43
C PHE A 324 11.69 -20.18 -19.64
N GLY A 325 10.54 -19.52 -19.77
CA GLY A 325 9.25 -19.97 -19.25
C GLY A 325 8.40 -20.55 -20.38
N LEU A 326 8.24 -21.87 -20.40
CA LEU A 326 7.33 -22.54 -21.32
C LEU A 326 5.92 -22.60 -20.70
N VAL A 327 4.91 -22.17 -21.43
CA VAL A 327 3.53 -22.04 -20.94
C VAL A 327 2.54 -22.71 -21.90
N THR A 328 1.43 -23.19 -21.35
CA THR A 328 0.27 -23.73 -22.08
C THR A 328 -0.95 -22.83 -21.88
N LYS A 329 -2.06 -23.12 -22.58
CA LYS A 329 -3.33 -22.39 -22.42
C LYS A 329 -3.84 -22.38 -20.97
N ASP A 330 -3.51 -23.39 -20.17
CA ASP A 330 -4.00 -23.52 -18.79
C ASP A 330 -3.05 -22.86 -17.77
N SER A 331 -1.97 -22.22 -18.24
CA SER A 331 -0.95 -21.61 -17.38
C SER A 331 -1.30 -20.18 -16.93
N VAL A 332 -0.73 -19.80 -15.79
CA VAL A 332 -0.51 -18.40 -15.36
C VAL A 332 0.97 -18.07 -15.65
N THR A 333 1.24 -16.95 -16.31
CA THR A 333 2.59 -16.64 -16.79
C THR A 333 3.47 -15.96 -15.73
N ARG A 334 4.78 -15.95 -15.99
CA ARG A 334 5.70 -14.99 -15.36
C ARG A 334 5.39 -13.56 -15.83
N THR A 335 5.98 -12.57 -15.17
CA THR A 335 5.82 -11.16 -15.53
C THR A 335 6.36 -10.87 -16.93
N LEU A 336 5.56 -10.21 -17.76
CA LEU A 336 6.01 -9.61 -19.02
C LEU A 336 7.00 -8.48 -18.70
N SER A 337 8.26 -8.67 -19.06
CA SER A 337 9.36 -7.75 -18.72
C SER A 337 9.70 -6.83 -19.89
N ALA A 338 10.31 -5.67 -19.60
CA ALA A 338 10.79 -4.75 -20.64
C ALA A 338 11.88 -5.37 -21.54
N ARG A 339 12.42 -6.55 -21.20
CA ARG A 339 13.36 -7.32 -22.03
C ARG A 339 12.69 -8.33 -22.95
N TYR A 340 11.37 -8.54 -22.84
CA TYR A 340 10.62 -9.51 -23.63
C TYR A 340 10.81 -9.35 -25.13
N TYR A 341 10.99 -8.11 -25.61
CA TYR A 341 11.23 -7.83 -27.03
C TYR A 341 12.49 -8.52 -27.61
N LYS A 342 13.45 -8.91 -26.76
CA LYS A 342 14.73 -9.49 -27.20
C LYS A 342 14.54 -10.90 -27.74
N ASP A 343 14.00 -11.79 -26.92
CA ASP A 343 13.87 -13.21 -27.23
C ASP A 343 12.54 -13.82 -26.75
N GLY A 344 11.74 -13.08 -25.97
CA GLY A 344 10.49 -13.54 -25.38
C GLY A 344 10.64 -14.65 -24.35
N SER A 345 11.85 -14.90 -23.86
CA SER A 345 12.18 -16.07 -23.05
C SER A 345 11.35 -16.18 -21.78
N GLU A 346 10.80 -15.10 -21.23
CA GLU A 346 9.98 -15.13 -20.02
C GLU A 346 8.66 -15.88 -20.22
N ILE A 347 8.10 -15.85 -21.45
CA ILE A 347 6.78 -16.40 -21.79
C ILE A 347 6.81 -16.93 -23.22
N LEU A 348 7.00 -18.25 -23.36
CA LEU A 348 6.98 -18.98 -24.62
C LEU A 348 5.80 -19.95 -24.65
N VAL A 349 4.91 -19.78 -25.62
CA VAL A 349 3.71 -20.60 -25.79
C VAL A 349 4.08 -21.91 -26.47
N TYR A 350 3.78 -23.02 -25.81
CA TYR A 350 3.91 -24.36 -26.37
C TYR A 350 2.90 -24.58 -27.50
N GLN A 351 3.38 -25.12 -28.64
CA GLN A 351 2.59 -25.29 -29.86
C GLN A 351 2.31 -26.77 -30.20
N GLY A 352 2.83 -27.71 -29.41
CA GLY A 352 2.78 -29.14 -29.71
C GLY A 352 4.17 -29.75 -29.85
N GLU A 353 4.24 -31.09 -29.85
CA GLU A 353 5.51 -31.80 -29.94
C GLU A 353 6.12 -31.61 -31.33
N GLY A 354 7.45 -31.45 -31.38
CA GLY A 354 8.18 -31.25 -32.64
C GLY A 354 8.03 -29.86 -33.26
N ILE A 355 7.27 -28.95 -32.64
CA ILE A 355 7.12 -27.56 -33.09
C ILE A 355 7.81 -26.63 -32.08
N ASN A 356 8.69 -25.75 -32.56
CA ASN A 356 9.31 -24.74 -31.69
C ASN A 356 8.24 -23.90 -31.00
N PRO A 357 8.44 -23.49 -29.74
CA PRO A 357 7.48 -22.62 -29.08
C PRO A 357 7.47 -21.23 -29.75
N ARG A 358 6.40 -20.46 -29.51
CA ARG A 358 6.28 -19.10 -30.03
C ARG A 358 6.25 -18.06 -28.93
N ARG A 359 6.55 -16.82 -29.30
CA ARG A 359 6.29 -15.64 -28.46
C ARG A 359 4.79 -15.31 -28.47
N LEU A 360 4.36 -14.55 -27.48
CA LEU A 360 3.07 -13.87 -27.52
C LEU A 360 3.08 -12.81 -28.63
N THR A 361 1.93 -12.62 -29.29
CA THR A 361 1.73 -11.47 -30.19
C THR A 361 1.51 -10.21 -29.36
N PRO A 362 1.72 -9.00 -29.91
CA PRO A 362 1.35 -7.76 -29.23
C PRO A 362 -0.13 -7.69 -28.81
N ARG A 363 -1.07 -8.27 -29.57
CA ARG A 363 -2.48 -8.37 -29.19
C ARG A 363 -2.67 -9.26 -27.96
N GLU A 364 -1.99 -10.41 -27.91
CA GLU A 364 -2.00 -11.27 -26.72
C GLU A 364 -1.35 -10.57 -25.52
N CYS A 365 -0.28 -9.79 -25.70
CA CYS A 365 0.28 -8.95 -24.63
C CYS A 365 -0.72 -7.90 -24.13
N ALA A 366 -1.49 -7.27 -25.03
CA ALA A 366 -2.53 -6.31 -24.66
C ALA A 366 -3.60 -6.98 -23.78
N ARG A 367 -4.13 -8.14 -24.23
CA ARG A 367 -5.09 -8.95 -23.48
C ARG A 367 -4.53 -9.41 -22.13
N LEU A 368 -3.26 -9.82 -22.07
CA LEU A 368 -2.56 -10.24 -20.85
C LEU A 368 -2.49 -9.13 -19.80
N MET A 369 -2.38 -7.88 -20.25
CA MET A 369 -2.36 -6.69 -19.38
C MET A 369 -3.78 -6.16 -19.09
N GLY A 370 -4.82 -6.80 -19.63
CA GLY A 370 -6.23 -6.44 -19.43
C GLY A 370 -6.74 -5.33 -20.36
N PHE A 371 -6.02 -5.00 -21.44
CA PHE A 371 -6.56 -4.11 -22.47
C PHE A 371 -7.54 -4.89 -23.37
N PRO A 372 -8.75 -4.37 -23.65
CA PRO A 372 -9.70 -4.98 -24.58
C PRO A 372 -9.21 -4.96 -26.02
N ASP A 373 -9.84 -5.78 -26.84
CA ASP A 373 -9.54 -5.92 -28.27
C ASP A 373 -9.69 -4.61 -29.05
N THR A 374 -10.55 -3.69 -28.59
CA THR A 374 -10.70 -2.33 -29.15
C THR A 374 -9.44 -1.48 -29.02
N PHE A 375 -8.49 -1.88 -28.18
CA PHE A 375 -7.22 -1.16 -28.01
C PHE A 375 -6.34 -1.28 -29.26
N ARG A 376 -5.94 -0.16 -29.84
CA ARG A 376 -5.19 -0.06 -31.09
C ARG A 376 -3.68 -0.02 -30.82
N ILE A 377 -2.91 -0.70 -31.67
CA ILE A 377 -1.45 -0.84 -31.51
C ILE A 377 -0.73 -0.22 -32.72
N PRO A 378 -0.52 1.11 -32.78
CA PRO A 378 -0.01 1.80 -33.97
C PRO A 378 1.53 1.76 -34.13
N VAL A 379 2.21 0.96 -33.30
CA VAL A 379 3.67 0.86 -33.23
C VAL A 379 4.15 -0.54 -33.62
N SER A 380 5.46 -0.69 -33.87
CA SER A 380 6.07 -1.97 -34.18
C SER A 380 5.96 -2.95 -33.01
N ASP A 381 6.06 -4.25 -33.29
CA ASP A 381 5.95 -5.30 -32.28
C ASP A 381 6.99 -5.10 -31.14
N THR A 382 8.23 -4.77 -31.49
CA THR A 382 9.29 -4.47 -30.52
C THR A 382 8.90 -3.36 -29.54
N ARG A 383 8.31 -2.28 -30.04
CA ARG A 383 7.86 -1.16 -29.21
C ARG A 383 6.62 -1.54 -28.41
N ALA A 384 5.67 -2.24 -29.02
CA ALA A 384 4.50 -2.73 -28.31
C ALA A 384 4.86 -3.61 -27.11
N TYR A 385 5.83 -4.52 -27.26
CA TYR A 385 6.31 -5.35 -26.14
C TYR A 385 6.88 -4.53 -24.99
N GLN A 386 7.65 -3.48 -25.27
CA GLN A 386 8.17 -2.57 -24.23
C GLN A 386 7.03 -1.82 -23.53
N LEU A 387 6.11 -1.25 -24.30
CA LEU A 387 4.98 -0.48 -23.76
C LEU A 387 4.06 -1.33 -22.88
N PHE A 388 3.71 -2.56 -23.30
CA PHE A 388 2.90 -3.46 -22.48
C PHE A 388 3.65 -3.99 -21.25
N ALA A 389 4.97 -4.17 -21.36
CA ALA A 389 5.78 -4.58 -20.22
C ALA A 389 5.87 -3.51 -19.13
N ASP A 390 5.78 -2.23 -19.50
CA ASP A 390 5.80 -1.10 -18.57
C ASP A 390 4.39 -0.71 -18.08
N ALA A 391 3.32 -1.12 -18.78
CA ALA A 391 1.94 -0.81 -18.40
C ALA A 391 1.52 -1.42 -17.05
N ALA A 392 0.56 -0.79 -16.39
CA ALA A 392 -0.15 -1.35 -15.25
C ALA A 392 -1.16 -2.43 -15.70
N VAL A 393 -1.50 -3.37 -14.82
CA VAL A 393 -2.57 -4.35 -15.07
C VAL A 393 -3.92 -3.64 -14.93
N VAL A 394 -4.61 -3.40 -16.05
CA VAL A 394 -5.81 -2.56 -16.10
C VAL A 394 -6.90 -3.00 -15.10
N PRO A 395 -7.35 -4.27 -15.06
CA PRO A 395 -8.43 -4.69 -14.14
C PRO A 395 -8.03 -4.65 -12.66
N MET A 396 -6.73 -4.78 -12.36
CA MET A 396 -6.21 -4.60 -11.00
C MET A 396 -6.36 -3.14 -10.57
N ILE A 397 -5.97 -2.20 -11.43
CA ILE A 397 -6.13 -0.76 -11.17
C ILE A 397 -7.61 -0.38 -11.12
N GLU A 398 -8.44 -0.91 -12.02
CA GLU A 398 -9.88 -0.65 -12.06
C GLU A 398 -10.56 -1.09 -10.76
N SER A 399 -10.15 -2.22 -10.18
CA SER A 399 -10.68 -2.68 -8.89
C SER A 399 -10.34 -1.69 -7.76
N VAL A 400 -9.14 -1.12 -7.77
CA VAL A 400 -8.74 -0.08 -6.81
C VAL A 400 -9.46 1.23 -7.08
N ALA A 401 -9.62 1.62 -8.34
CA ALA A 401 -10.37 2.81 -8.74
C ALA A 401 -11.84 2.71 -8.29
N LYS A 402 -12.49 1.54 -8.40
CA LYS A 402 -13.84 1.28 -7.87
C LYS A 402 -13.94 1.45 -6.36
N LEU A 403 -12.89 1.04 -5.64
CA LEU A 403 -12.82 1.22 -4.19
C LEU A 403 -12.60 2.69 -3.81
N MET A 404 -11.83 3.44 -4.61
CA MET A 404 -11.58 4.86 -4.38
C MET A 404 -12.77 5.75 -4.77
N ALA A 405 -13.50 5.41 -5.83
CA ALA A 405 -14.50 6.29 -6.45
C ALA A 405 -15.56 6.84 -5.47
N PRO A 406 -16.17 6.05 -4.57
CA PRO A 406 -17.13 6.57 -3.59
C PRO A 406 -16.54 7.59 -2.62
N LEU A 407 -15.22 7.59 -2.41
CA LEU A 407 -14.51 8.53 -1.53
C LEU A 407 -14.07 9.79 -2.29
N ILE A 408 -14.13 9.75 -3.63
CA ILE A 408 -13.79 10.84 -4.56
C ILE A 408 -15.05 11.55 -5.07
N THR A 409 -16.26 11.08 -4.81
CA THR A 409 -17.48 11.72 -5.36
C THR A 409 -18.38 12.37 -4.30
N VAL A 410 -17.99 12.33 -3.03
CA VAL A 410 -18.75 12.98 -1.94
C VAL A 410 -18.52 14.50 -2.00
N GLU A 411 -19.59 15.25 -2.29
CA GLU A 411 -19.65 16.70 -2.10
C GLU A 411 -19.46 17.06 -0.61
N GLU A 412 -18.74 18.15 -0.35
CA GLU A 412 -18.52 18.65 1.01
C GLU A 412 -19.84 18.86 1.76
N PRO A 413 -20.01 18.33 2.99
CA PRO A 413 -21.10 18.75 3.85
C PRO A 413 -20.76 20.12 4.44
N VAL A 414 -21.43 21.16 3.95
CA VAL A 414 -21.62 22.42 4.66
C VAL A 414 -22.31 22.14 6.00
N ALA A 415 -21.73 22.69 7.07
CA ALA A 415 -22.28 22.96 8.39
C ALA A 415 -23.59 22.25 8.80
N SER A 416 -23.46 21.37 9.80
CA SER A 416 -24.45 21.06 10.85
C SER A 416 -25.95 21.19 10.52
N ALA A 417 -26.62 20.07 10.27
CA ALA A 417 -28.01 19.89 10.67
C ALA A 417 -28.39 18.40 10.80
N ASN A 418 -29.02 18.09 11.92
CA ASN A 418 -29.66 16.84 12.35
C ASN A 418 -30.25 15.96 11.24
N LEU A 419 -30.08 14.63 11.35
CA LEU A 419 -31.18 13.65 11.33
C LEU A 419 -30.70 12.25 11.77
N ALA A 420 -31.65 11.49 12.30
CA ALA A 420 -31.50 10.46 13.33
C ALA A 420 -31.11 9.06 12.83
N ALA A 421 -30.55 8.25 13.74
CA ALA A 421 -30.15 6.85 13.57
C ALA A 421 -31.18 5.85 14.14
N PRO A 422 -31.20 4.57 13.70
CA PRO A 422 -32.21 3.58 14.08
C PRO A 422 -32.15 3.15 15.57
N PRO A 423 -33.27 2.66 16.14
CA PRO A 423 -33.42 2.48 17.58
C PRO A 423 -33.00 1.07 18.03
N ASN A 424 -31.88 0.94 18.74
CA ASN A 424 -31.79 0.17 20.00
C ASN A 424 -30.43 0.18 20.74
N ILE A 425 -29.54 1.16 20.52
CA ILE A 425 -28.35 1.38 21.40
C ILE A 425 -28.34 2.79 22.00
N MET A 426 -29.21 3.69 21.51
CA MET A 426 -29.08 5.14 21.78
C MET A 426 -30.09 5.73 22.79
N SER A 427 -30.88 4.94 23.52
CA SER A 427 -31.99 5.47 24.33
C SER A 427 -31.97 5.12 25.82
N SER A 428 -30.80 4.98 26.45
CA SER A 428 -30.69 4.71 27.89
C SER A 428 -29.77 5.70 28.62
N ASN A 429 -30.33 6.41 29.61
CA ASN A 429 -29.54 7.18 30.59
C ASN A 429 -28.64 6.30 31.48
N ARG A 430 -28.75 4.97 31.42
CA ARG A 430 -27.93 4.00 32.19
C ARG A 430 -26.91 3.30 31.31
N TRP A 431 -25.70 3.08 31.84
CA TRP A 431 -24.62 2.32 31.17
C TRP A 431 -25.03 0.86 30.93
N THR A 432 -24.77 0.34 29.73
CA THR A 432 -24.90 -1.11 29.45
C THR A 432 -23.59 -1.85 29.73
N LYS A 433 -23.66 -3.17 29.82
CA LYS A 433 -22.50 -4.02 30.10
C LYS A 433 -21.48 -3.96 28.96
N GLU A 434 -21.94 -3.95 27.71
CA GLU A 434 -21.11 -3.86 26.50
C GLU A 434 -20.38 -2.51 26.41
N GLN A 435 -21.07 -1.41 26.74
CA GLN A 435 -20.46 -0.08 26.80
C GLN A 435 -19.33 -0.03 27.84
N LEU A 436 -19.52 -0.69 28.99
CA LEU A 436 -18.51 -0.76 30.05
C LEU A 436 -17.35 -1.69 29.67
N LYS A 437 -17.61 -2.78 28.94
CA LYS A 437 -16.55 -3.66 28.41
C LYS A 437 -15.60 -2.90 27.49
N LEU A 438 -16.13 -2.10 26.56
CA LEU A 438 -15.32 -1.26 25.67
C LEU A 438 -14.58 -0.14 26.42
N ALA A 439 -15.23 0.49 27.40
CA ALA A 439 -14.58 1.49 28.25
C ALA A 439 -13.44 0.89 29.09
N PHE A 440 -13.61 -0.31 29.62
CA PHE A 440 -12.57 -1.01 30.35
C PHE A 440 -11.42 -1.44 29.43
N ASN A 441 -11.73 -1.96 28.23
CA ASN A 441 -10.72 -2.29 27.22
C ASN A 441 -9.84 -1.09 26.85
N LEU A 442 -10.44 0.09 26.71
CA LEU A 442 -9.72 1.34 26.48
C LEU A 442 -8.91 1.80 27.71
N TYR A 443 -9.47 1.66 28.92
CA TYR A 443 -8.76 1.94 30.17
C TYR A 443 -7.44 1.17 30.22
N CYS A 444 -7.42 -0.13 29.90
CA CYS A 444 -6.21 -0.96 29.91
C CYS A 444 -5.09 -0.42 28.99
N GLN A 445 -5.44 0.29 27.91
CA GLN A 445 -4.51 0.66 26.84
C GLN A 445 -4.05 2.12 26.88
N LEU A 446 -4.73 2.99 27.65
CA LEU A 446 -4.38 4.40 27.79
C LEU A 446 -3.54 4.65 29.05
N PRO A 447 -2.38 5.34 28.98
CA PRO A 447 -1.65 5.80 30.16
C PRO A 447 -2.52 6.67 31.09
N PHE A 448 -2.25 6.66 32.41
CA PHE A 448 -3.10 7.35 33.39
C PHE A 448 -3.25 8.85 33.12
N GLY A 449 -2.18 9.53 32.71
CA GLY A 449 -2.21 10.96 32.35
C GLY A 449 -3.04 11.30 31.10
N LYS A 450 -3.55 10.30 30.38
CA LYS A 450 -4.39 10.45 29.18
C LYS A 450 -5.88 10.16 29.44
N LEU A 451 -6.28 9.86 30.68
CA LEU A 451 -7.67 9.54 31.05
C LEU A 451 -8.54 10.80 31.19
N HIS A 452 -8.60 11.65 30.17
CA HIS A 452 -9.34 12.90 30.19
C HIS A 452 -10.22 13.07 28.94
N SER A 453 -11.30 13.83 29.06
CA SER A 453 -12.33 14.00 28.00
C SER A 453 -11.82 14.61 26.67
N ARG A 454 -10.63 15.22 26.66
CA ARG A 454 -9.97 15.75 25.46
C ARG A 454 -9.11 14.72 24.70
N ASN A 455 -8.99 13.49 25.21
CA ASN A 455 -8.18 12.46 24.56
C ASN A 455 -8.93 11.91 23.34
N ALA A 456 -8.24 11.78 22.21
CA ALA A 456 -8.84 11.37 20.93
C ALA A 456 -9.51 9.98 21.01
N GLU A 457 -8.85 9.00 21.63
CA GLU A 457 -9.39 7.63 21.76
C GLU A 457 -10.63 7.60 22.68
N ILE A 458 -10.68 8.47 23.70
CA ILE A 458 -11.85 8.64 24.57
C ILE A 458 -13.01 9.30 23.82
N ILE A 459 -12.72 10.31 22.98
CA ILE A 459 -13.71 10.99 22.14
C ILE A 459 -14.31 10.01 21.12
N GLU A 460 -13.44 9.24 20.47
CA GLU A 460 -13.82 8.22 19.49
C GLU A 460 -14.70 7.14 20.13
N LEU A 461 -14.27 6.56 21.26
CA LEU A 461 -15.09 5.56 21.95
C LEU A 461 -16.43 6.14 22.41
N ALA A 462 -16.43 7.37 22.94
CA ALA A 462 -17.64 8.06 23.36
C ALA A 462 -18.62 8.24 22.20
N ALA A 463 -18.12 8.65 21.02
CA ALA A 463 -18.92 8.71 19.81
C ALA A 463 -19.49 7.33 19.49
N LEU A 464 -18.65 6.28 19.37
CA LEU A 464 -19.05 4.92 19.00
C LEU A 464 -20.18 4.36 19.88
N ILE A 465 -20.11 4.56 21.19
CA ILE A 465 -21.08 4.01 22.14
C ILE A 465 -22.24 4.96 22.47
N GLY A 466 -22.31 6.15 21.85
CA GLY A 466 -23.36 7.14 22.09
C GLY A 466 -23.29 7.78 23.49
N ARG A 467 -22.10 8.11 23.97
CA ARG A 467 -21.83 8.80 25.25
C ARG A 467 -21.06 10.09 25.02
N THR A 468 -20.96 10.93 26.06
CA THR A 468 -20.05 12.08 26.03
C THR A 468 -18.64 11.66 26.42
N SER A 469 -17.61 12.31 25.88
CA SER A 469 -16.22 12.02 26.22
C SER A 469 -15.93 12.22 27.71
N SER A 470 -16.62 13.15 28.37
CA SER A 470 -16.59 13.33 29.83
C SER A 470 -17.15 12.14 30.59
N ALA A 471 -18.23 11.51 30.11
CA ALA A 471 -18.81 10.33 30.75
C ALA A 471 -17.90 9.11 30.61
N VAL A 472 -17.28 8.93 29.44
CA VAL A 472 -16.28 7.86 29.22
C VAL A 472 -15.05 8.11 30.09
N ALA A 473 -14.47 9.31 30.07
CA ALA A 473 -13.33 9.65 30.93
C ALA A 473 -13.62 9.39 32.43
N MET A 474 -14.81 9.77 32.90
CA MET A 474 -15.25 9.49 34.27
C MET A 474 -15.32 7.97 34.54
N LYS A 475 -15.80 7.16 33.60
CA LYS A 475 -15.82 5.70 33.76
C LYS A 475 -14.44 5.07 33.78
N LEU A 476 -13.51 5.55 32.97
CA LEU A 476 -12.11 5.13 33.01
C LEU A 476 -11.48 5.41 34.38
N VAL A 477 -11.80 6.57 34.98
CA VAL A 477 -11.37 6.91 36.34
C VAL A 477 -12.05 6.03 37.40
N ASN A 478 -13.34 5.68 37.23
CA ASN A 478 -13.99 4.72 38.11
C ASN A 478 -13.31 3.34 38.09
N PHE A 479 -12.92 2.84 36.92
CA PHE A 479 -12.14 1.59 36.83
C PHE A 479 -10.76 1.74 37.49
N ALA A 480 -10.11 2.88 37.34
CA ALA A 480 -8.86 3.17 38.03
C ALA A 480 -9.00 3.07 39.57
N SER A 481 -10.16 3.44 40.13
CA SER A 481 -10.43 3.31 41.57
C SER A 481 -10.58 1.87 42.07
N LEU A 482 -10.74 0.90 41.17
CA LEU A 482 -10.80 -0.53 41.48
C LEU A 482 -9.43 -1.20 41.41
N ASP A 483 -8.41 -0.53 40.87
CA ASP A 483 -7.07 -1.08 40.68
C ASP A 483 -6.26 -1.11 42.00
N PRO A 484 -5.79 -2.29 42.46
CA PRO A 484 -4.96 -2.41 43.67
C PRO A 484 -3.67 -1.58 43.62
N ALA A 485 -3.07 -1.42 42.43
CA ALA A 485 -1.85 -0.62 42.25
C ALA A 485 -2.10 0.88 42.48
N ILE A 486 -3.33 1.34 42.25
CA ILE A 486 -3.71 2.75 42.44
C ILE A 486 -4.19 2.98 43.87
N THR A 487 -5.06 2.11 44.39
CA THR A 487 -5.61 2.22 45.75
C THR A 487 -4.55 2.15 46.85
N SER A 488 -3.47 1.40 46.64
CA SER A 488 -2.34 1.32 47.56
C SER A 488 -1.47 2.59 47.63
N THR A 489 -1.59 3.51 46.66
CA THR A 489 -0.83 4.79 46.63
C THR A 489 -1.48 5.91 47.44
N GLY A 490 -2.61 5.64 48.11
CA GLY A 490 -3.35 6.62 48.92
C GLY A 490 -4.12 7.67 48.10
N ARG A 491 -4.16 7.55 46.77
CA ARG A 491 -4.95 8.39 45.87
C ARG A 491 -6.42 7.96 45.91
N SER A 492 -7.17 8.44 46.90
CA SER A 492 -8.58 8.08 47.15
C SER A 492 -9.57 9.13 46.63
N GLU A 493 -9.25 9.82 45.54
CA GLU A 493 -10.12 10.85 44.97
C GLU A 493 -10.90 10.27 43.78
N LEU A 494 -12.24 10.15 43.95
CA LEU A 494 -13.27 9.67 43.00
C LEU A 494 -13.71 8.18 43.14
N GLY A 495 -14.10 7.77 44.35
CA GLY A 495 -14.75 6.47 44.58
C GLY A 495 -16.25 6.47 44.26
N ASN A 496 -16.64 6.26 43.00
CA ASN A 496 -18.04 6.06 42.58
C ASN A 496 -18.20 4.88 41.58
N ALA A 497 -17.32 3.87 41.65
CA ALA A 497 -17.50 2.64 40.89
C ALA A 497 -18.86 2.00 41.21
N SER A 498 -19.67 1.75 40.19
CA SER A 498 -20.98 1.12 40.32
C SER A 498 -20.87 -0.39 40.57
N SER A 499 -21.97 -1.06 40.93
CA SER A 499 -22.00 -2.52 41.02
C SER A 499 -21.65 -3.18 39.69
N LEU A 500 -22.13 -2.61 38.57
CA LEU A 500 -21.84 -3.09 37.22
C LEU A 500 -20.38 -2.84 36.82
N ASP A 501 -19.76 -1.75 37.29
CA ASP A 501 -18.32 -1.51 37.05
C ASP A 501 -17.46 -2.58 37.73
N ARG A 502 -17.84 -2.99 38.95
CA ARG A 502 -17.18 -4.10 39.67
C ARG A 502 -17.41 -5.44 39.00
N GLU A 503 -18.63 -5.71 38.54
CA GLU A 503 -18.94 -6.94 37.81
C GLU A 503 -18.09 -7.07 36.54
N VAL A 504 -18.00 -5.99 35.74
CA VAL A 504 -17.14 -5.97 34.54
C VAL A 504 -15.68 -6.13 34.93
N TRP A 505 -15.20 -5.44 35.97
CA TRP A 505 -13.84 -5.57 36.48
C TRP A 505 -13.49 -7.04 36.82
N GLU A 506 -14.35 -7.73 37.59
CA GLU A 506 -14.15 -9.12 37.97
C GLU A 506 -14.21 -10.07 36.76
N GLU A 507 -15.15 -9.87 35.84
CA GLU A 507 -15.25 -10.67 34.62
C GLU A 507 -13.99 -10.57 33.75
N PHE A 508 -13.39 -9.37 33.63
CA PHE A 508 -12.12 -9.17 32.93
C PHE A 508 -10.95 -9.86 33.62
N HIS A 509 -10.89 -9.84 34.95
CA HIS A 509 -9.81 -10.52 35.67
C HIS A 509 -9.97 -12.05 35.64
N ALA A 510 -11.19 -12.55 35.45
CA ALA A 510 -11.46 -13.98 35.32
C ALA A 510 -11.13 -14.55 33.91
N ASP A 511 -11.35 -13.79 32.83
CA ASP A 511 -11.13 -14.27 31.46
C ASP A 511 -10.71 -13.14 30.49
N TRP A 512 -9.41 -12.81 30.51
CA TRP A 512 -8.82 -11.79 29.63
C TRP A 512 -8.91 -12.16 28.14
N GLU A 513 -8.83 -13.45 27.80
CA GLU A 513 -8.77 -13.91 26.42
C GLU A 513 -10.12 -13.77 25.71
N ARG A 514 -11.18 -14.33 26.31
CA ARG A 514 -12.54 -14.22 25.77
C ARG A 514 -12.93 -12.77 25.56
N LEU A 515 -12.56 -11.92 26.51
CA LEU A 515 -13.09 -10.57 26.59
C LEU A 515 -12.36 -9.56 25.71
N ALA A 516 -11.05 -9.75 25.47
CA ALA A 516 -10.33 -8.99 24.44
C ALA A 516 -10.89 -9.30 23.04
N VAL A 517 -11.22 -10.56 22.75
CA VAL A 517 -11.87 -10.97 21.50
C VAL A 517 -13.29 -10.40 21.40
N GLU A 518 -14.08 -10.48 22.47
CA GLU A 518 -15.43 -9.91 22.52
C GLU A 518 -15.41 -8.39 22.29
N CYS A 519 -14.47 -7.66 22.89
CA CYS A 519 -14.31 -6.22 22.66
C CYS A 519 -13.87 -5.90 21.24
N ALA A 520 -13.02 -6.72 20.63
CA ALA A 520 -12.61 -6.55 19.23
C ALA A 520 -13.81 -6.74 18.28
N LEU A 521 -14.61 -7.78 18.49
CA LEU A 521 -15.84 -8.05 17.73
C LEU A 521 -16.91 -6.97 17.96
N LEU A 522 -17.08 -6.49 19.20
CA LEU A 522 -18.00 -5.39 19.50
C LEU A 522 -17.57 -4.08 18.84
N ASN A 523 -16.26 -3.77 18.86
CA ASN A 523 -15.72 -2.62 18.15
C ASN A 523 -15.94 -2.75 16.64
N GLU A 524 -15.72 -3.93 16.07
CA GLU A 524 -15.97 -4.21 14.66
C GLU A 524 -17.46 -4.03 14.31
N GLN A 525 -18.37 -4.56 15.13
CA GLN A 525 -19.82 -4.40 14.93
C GLN A 525 -20.29 -2.94 15.06
N LEU A 526 -19.78 -2.21 16.05
CA LEU A 526 -20.15 -0.80 16.26
C LEU A 526 -19.56 0.13 15.19
N ARG A 527 -18.36 -0.18 14.69
CA ARG A 527 -17.71 0.51 13.57
C ARG A 527 -18.31 0.12 12.22
N ALA A 528 -18.80 -1.11 12.07
CA ALA A 528 -19.57 -1.52 10.89
C ALA A 528 -20.91 -0.75 10.79
N GLY A 529 -21.47 -0.33 11.92
CA GLY A 529 -22.66 0.54 11.98
C GLY A 529 -22.38 2.05 11.92
N ARG A 530 -21.12 2.48 12.07
CA ARG A 530 -20.69 3.89 12.03
C ARG A 530 -19.37 3.99 11.29
N ALA A 531 -19.43 4.44 10.05
CA ALA A 531 -18.28 4.67 9.19
C ALA A 531 -17.34 5.74 9.80
N GLU A 532 -16.44 5.33 10.68
CA GLU A 532 -15.28 6.12 11.12
C GLU A 532 -14.01 5.24 11.24
N PRO A 533 -12.83 5.77 10.85
CA PRO A 533 -11.57 5.00 10.81
C PRO A 533 -10.93 4.88 12.20
N VAL A 534 -10.34 3.70 12.49
CA VAL A 534 -9.57 3.43 13.72
C VAL A 534 -8.16 4.02 13.58
N SER A 535 -7.61 4.61 14.64
CA SER A 535 -6.20 5.01 14.70
C SER A 535 -5.26 3.80 14.66
N ASP A 536 -4.36 3.75 13.69
CA ASP A 536 -3.32 2.73 13.55
C ASP A 536 -2.41 2.68 14.79
N THR A 537 -2.47 1.58 15.54
CA THR A 537 -1.36 1.19 16.40
C THR A 537 -0.34 0.38 15.62
N GLU A 538 0.93 0.75 15.77
CA GLU A 538 2.07 0.20 15.06
C GLU A 538 2.07 -1.35 15.03
N PRO A 539 2.28 -1.99 13.87
CA PRO A 539 2.45 -3.44 13.78
C PRO A 539 3.79 -3.84 14.41
N ASP A 540 3.75 -4.79 15.36
CA ASP A 540 4.94 -5.40 15.96
C ASP A 540 5.67 -6.28 14.92
N GLU A 541 6.93 -5.96 14.63
CA GLU A 541 7.79 -6.60 13.62
C GLU A 541 8.34 -7.97 14.07
N SER A 542 7.49 -8.90 14.49
CA SER A 542 7.94 -10.29 14.69
C SER A 542 6.95 -11.30 14.12
N PHE A 543 7.23 -11.73 12.89
CA PHE A 543 7.19 -13.10 12.35
C PHE A 543 6.96 -13.06 10.83
N ASP A 544 7.92 -13.62 10.10
CA ASP A 544 7.89 -13.90 8.67
C ASP A 544 6.92 -15.06 8.42
N LEU A 545 5.91 -14.86 7.56
CA LEU A 545 4.95 -15.91 7.20
C LEU A 545 4.76 -15.92 5.69
N ASN A 546 5.67 -16.65 5.03
CA ASN A 546 5.36 -17.35 3.80
C ASN A 546 4.40 -18.51 4.13
N ASP A 547 3.41 -18.68 3.27
CA ASP A 547 2.46 -19.80 3.20
C ASP A 547 1.30 -19.83 4.22
N PHE A 548 0.25 -20.57 3.86
CA PHE A 548 -0.95 -20.97 4.63
C PHE A 548 -2.31 -20.36 4.22
N SER A 549 -3.32 -21.24 4.31
CA SER A 549 -4.69 -21.14 3.78
C SER A 549 -5.68 -20.40 4.72
N GLY A 550 -6.93 -20.24 4.27
CA GLY A 550 -7.95 -19.34 4.86
C GLY A 550 -8.32 -19.56 6.34
N GLU A 551 -8.32 -20.80 6.85
CA GLU A 551 -8.56 -21.05 8.29
C GLU A 551 -7.39 -20.56 9.17
N THR A 552 -6.17 -20.65 8.66
CA THR A 552 -4.98 -20.12 9.34
C THR A 552 -5.03 -18.59 9.42
N ARG A 553 -5.67 -17.90 8.48
CA ARG A 553 -5.81 -16.43 8.48
C ARG A 553 -6.68 -15.90 9.63
N GLN A 554 -7.77 -16.56 9.98
CA GLN A 554 -8.60 -16.18 11.14
C GLN A 554 -7.84 -16.38 12.45
N VAL A 555 -7.20 -17.54 12.62
CA VAL A 555 -6.37 -17.83 13.80
C VAL A 555 -5.20 -16.85 13.93
N LEU A 556 -4.54 -16.49 12.82
CA LEU A 556 -3.46 -15.51 12.79
C LEU A 556 -3.95 -14.07 13.07
N THR A 557 -5.16 -13.71 12.60
CA THR A 557 -5.75 -12.39 12.86
C THR A 557 -6.15 -12.26 14.33
N GLU A 558 -6.82 -13.27 14.88
CA GLU A 558 -7.10 -13.35 16.32
C GLU A 558 -5.82 -13.28 17.14
N GLN A 559 -4.78 -14.01 16.74
CA GLN A 559 -3.49 -14.00 17.42
C GLN A 559 -2.83 -12.60 17.39
N ARG A 560 -2.94 -11.86 16.27
CA ARG A 560 -2.43 -10.47 16.17
C ARG A 560 -3.20 -9.50 17.06
N ILE A 561 -4.53 -9.58 17.09
CA ILE A 561 -5.36 -8.74 17.97
C ILE A 561 -4.99 -9.00 19.44
N LYS A 562 -4.88 -10.28 19.80
CA LYS A 562 -4.45 -10.74 21.13
C LYS A 562 -3.07 -10.19 21.50
N GLN A 563 -2.08 -10.30 20.62
CA GLN A 563 -0.72 -9.80 20.86
C GLN A 563 -0.65 -8.26 20.94
N SER A 564 -1.37 -7.55 20.06
CA SER A 564 -1.46 -6.08 20.06
C SER A 564 -2.04 -5.54 21.36
N PHE A 565 -3.16 -6.11 21.83
CA PHE A 565 -3.78 -5.73 23.09
C PHE A 565 -2.81 -5.86 24.27
N PHE A 566 -2.16 -7.03 24.40
CA PHE A 566 -1.19 -7.27 25.47
C PHE A 566 -0.03 -6.27 25.42
N ARG A 567 0.54 -6.04 24.23
CA ARG A 567 1.64 -5.08 24.04
C ARG A 567 1.24 -3.68 24.49
N ARG A 568 0.10 -3.18 24.00
CA ARG A 568 -0.41 -1.84 24.35
C ARG A 568 -0.65 -1.70 25.85
N ALA A 569 -1.28 -2.71 26.47
CA ALA A 569 -1.60 -2.68 27.89
C ALA A 569 -0.34 -2.65 28.77
N VAL A 570 0.66 -3.48 28.46
CA VAL A 570 1.93 -3.52 29.19
C VAL A 570 2.69 -2.20 29.01
N LEU A 571 2.87 -1.72 27.77
CA LEU A 571 3.59 -0.47 27.53
C LEU A 571 2.90 0.72 28.20
N ALA A 572 1.57 0.81 28.12
CA ALA A 572 0.81 1.88 28.77
C ALA A 572 0.98 1.85 30.30
N SER A 573 1.04 0.67 30.91
CA SER A 573 1.22 0.49 32.35
C SER A 573 2.60 0.95 32.82
N TYR A 574 3.63 0.82 31.99
CA TYR A 574 5.00 1.28 32.28
C TYR A 574 5.32 2.67 31.70
N ARG A 575 4.31 3.47 31.30
CA ARG A 575 4.49 4.79 30.67
C ARG A 575 5.39 4.77 29.43
N GLY A 576 5.40 3.65 28.70
CA GLY A 576 6.27 3.45 27.54
C GLY A 576 7.75 3.50 27.89
N LYS A 577 8.14 2.98 29.07
CA LYS A 577 9.55 2.90 29.49
C LYS A 577 9.92 1.49 29.93
N CYS A 578 11.15 1.08 29.63
CA CYS A 578 11.70 -0.15 30.18
C CYS A 578 11.80 -0.05 31.71
N CYS A 579 11.25 -1.02 32.43
CA CYS A 579 11.24 -1.00 33.90
C CYS A 579 12.61 -1.22 34.55
N MET A 580 13.63 -1.60 33.78
CA MET A 580 14.98 -1.86 34.29
C MET A 580 15.99 -0.75 33.92
N SER A 581 15.84 -0.12 32.75
CA SER A 581 16.77 0.93 32.28
C SER A 581 16.15 2.32 32.14
N GLY A 582 14.82 2.44 32.18
CA GLY A 582 14.13 3.69 31.86
C GLY A 582 14.13 4.09 30.38
N LEU A 583 14.65 3.23 29.48
CA LEU A 583 14.63 3.45 28.03
C LEU A 583 13.20 3.73 27.56
N SER A 584 12.99 4.79 26.78
CA SER A 584 11.66 5.26 26.38
C SER A 584 11.40 5.26 24.87
N ASP A 585 12.36 4.81 24.06
CA ASP A 585 12.17 4.65 22.62
C ASP A 585 11.34 3.38 22.36
N SER A 586 10.08 3.57 21.99
CA SER A 586 9.10 2.50 21.78
C SER A 586 9.54 1.40 20.81
N ARG A 587 10.40 1.71 19.83
CA ARG A 587 10.93 0.74 18.86
C ARG A 587 11.90 -0.26 19.49
N LEU A 588 12.48 0.10 20.63
CA LEU A 588 13.41 -0.74 21.38
C LEU A 588 12.74 -1.42 22.58
N LEU A 589 11.43 -1.24 22.75
CA LEU A 589 10.65 -1.81 23.85
C LEU A 589 9.86 -3.04 23.42
N ILE A 590 9.88 -4.03 24.30
CA ILE A 590 9.19 -5.31 24.17
C ILE A 590 8.27 -5.48 25.38
N ALA A 591 7.03 -5.88 25.12
CA ALA A 591 6.14 -6.38 26.17
C ALA A 591 6.47 -7.86 26.42
N SER A 592 7.38 -8.09 27.36
CA SER A 592 7.90 -9.42 27.67
C SER A 592 6.96 -10.15 28.62
N HIS A 593 6.69 -11.43 28.37
CA HIS A 593 5.88 -12.27 29.25
C HIS A 593 6.73 -12.85 30.38
N ILE A 594 6.25 -12.76 31.62
CA ILE A 594 6.93 -13.36 32.78
C ILE A 594 6.81 -14.89 32.73
N VAL A 595 5.60 -15.40 32.53
CA VAL A 595 5.34 -16.79 32.14
C VAL A 595 5.10 -16.83 30.62
N PRO A 596 5.93 -17.55 29.84
CA PRO A 596 5.87 -17.54 28.39
C PRO A 596 4.49 -17.90 27.84
N TRP A 597 4.11 -17.25 26.75
CA TRP A 597 2.84 -17.42 26.02
C TRP A 597 2.41 -18.88 25.78
N SER A 598 3.37 -19.79 25.59
CA SER A 598 3.10 -21.21 25.33
C SER A 598 2.74 -22.03 26.58
N LYS A 599 3.01 -21.51 27.79
CA LYS A 599 2.93 -22.26 29.05
C LYS A 599 1.70 -21.94 29.90
N ASP A 600 1.15 -20.74 29.78
CA ASP A 600 -0.07 -20.35 30.50
C ASP A 600 -1.03 -19.67 29.53
N LYS A 601 -2.04 -20.43 29.07
CA LYS A 601 -3.02 -19.92 28.09
C LYS A 601 -3.97 -18.90 28.71
N ALA A 602 -4.39 -19.11 29.96
CA ALA A 602 -5.37 -18.27 30.63
C ALA A 602 -4.83 -16.85 30.89
N ASN A 603 -3.52 -16.71 31.10
CA ASN A 603 -2.88 -15.43 31.42
C ASN A 603 -2.09 -14.80 30.26
N ARG A 604 -2.35 -15.20 29.00
CA ARG A 604 -1.65 -14.64 27.82
C ARG A 604 -1.84 -13.14 27.64
N LEU A 605 -3.04 -12.67 27.97
CA LEU A 605 -3.47 -11.28 27.80
C LEU A 605 -3.52 -10.51 29.11
N ASN A 606 -3.20 -11.17 30.23
CA ASN A 606 -3.19 -10.57 31.56
C ASN A 606 -1.95 -9.64 31.66
N PRO A 607 -2.12 -8.30 31.74
CA PRO A 607 -0.98 -7.39 31.78
C PRO A 607 -0.08 -7.58 33.02
N SER A 608 -0.60 -8.16 34.11
CA SER A 608 0.19 -8.53 35.29
C SER A 608 1.17 -9.69 35.03
N ASN A 609 1.06 -10.38 33.89
CA ASN A 609 2.05 -11.32 33.37
C ASN A 609 3.08 -10.64 32.43
N GLY A 610 3.12 -9.30 32.39
CA GLY A 610 3.93 -8.53 31.47
C GLY A 610 4.96 -7.62 32.15
N LEU A 611 6.13 -7.50 31.53
CA LEU A 611 7.15 -6.50 31.85
C LEU A 611 7.46 -5.68 30.58
N CYS A 612 7.54 -4.36 30.70
CA CYS A 612 8.09 -3.54 29.62
C CYS A 612 9.62 -3.56 29.69
N LEU A 613 10.27 -4.23 28.74
CA LEU A 613 11.72 -4.43 28.71
C LEU A 613 12.34 -3.82 27.46
N SER A 614 13.61 -3.45 27.53
CA SER A 614 14.40 -3.19 26.32
C SER A 614 14.67 -4.51 25.59
N ALA A 615 14.94 -4.47 24.28
CA ALA A 615 15.24 -5.68 23.50
C ALA A 615 16.37 -6.54 24.10
N LEU A 616 17.39 -5.90 24.69
CA LEU A 616 18.48 -6.62 25.37
C LEU A 616 18.00 -7.27 26.67
N HIS A 617 17.23 -6.55 27.48
CA HIS A 617 16.73 -7.06 28.77
C HIS A 617 15.72 -8.17 28.58
N ASP A 618 14.85 -8.06 27.58
CA ASP A 618 13.93 -9.12 27.17
C ASP A 618 14.69 -10.42 26.88
N LYS A 619 15.72 -10.36 26.02
CA LYS A 619 16.52 -11.55 25.69
C LYS A 619 17.29 -12.10 26.88
N ALA A 620 17.81 -11.24 27.76
CA ALA A 620 18.46 -11.69 28.99
C ALA A 620 17.46 -12.37 29.94
N PHE A 621 16.25 -11.83 30.06
CA PHE A 621 15.18 -12.37 30.91
C PHE A 621 14.67 -13.71 30.37
N ASP A 622 14.33 -13.79 29.08
CA ASP A 622 13.91 -15.01 28.37
C ASP A 622 14.91 -16.17 28.52
N LYS A 623 16.22 -15.84 28.48
CA LYS A 623 17.30 -16.82 28.64
C LYS A 623 17.57 -17.19 30.09
N GLY A 624 16.86 -16.58 31.04
CA GLY A 624 17.04 -16.79 32.47
C GLY A 624 18.37 -16.25 33.00
N LEU A 625 19.01 -15.32 32.28
CA LEU A 625 20.24 -14.64 32.72
C LEU A 625 19.94 -13.55 33.73
N ILE A 626 18.72 -13.01 33.70
CA ILE A 626 18.18 -12.12 34.72
C ILE A 626 16.78 -12.58 35.14
N THR A 627 16.40 -12.30 36.38
CA THR A 627 15.04 -12.55 36.92
C THR A 627 14.71 -11.51 38.01
N LEU A 628 13.54 -11.63 38.67
CA LEU A 628 13.16 -10.77 39.79
C LEU A 628 13.04 -11.56 41.12
N THR A 629 13.38 -10.90 42.23
CA THR A 629 13.06 -11.35 43.60
C THR A 629 11.57 -11.15 43.90
N ASP A 630 11.11 -11.65 45.06
CA ASP A 630 9.74 -11.41 45.53
C ASP A 630 9.46 -9.93 45.86
N ASP A 631 10.51 -9.16 46.15
CA ASP A 631 10.46 -7.71 46.32
C ASP A 631 10.74 -6.95 45.00
N PHE A 632 10.62 -7.61 43.85
CA PHE A 632 10.83 -7.06 42.50
C PHE A 632 12.22 -6.40 42.28
N LYS A 633 13.26 -6.91 42.94
CA LYS A 633 14.65 -6.54 42.65
C LYS A 633 15.22 -7.45 41.56
N ILE A 634 16.02 -6.89 40.67
CA ILE A 634 16.65 -7.61 39.57
C ILE A 634 17.75 -8.50 40.15
N LEU A 635 17.74 -9.77 39.76
CA LEU A 635 18.82 -10.73 40.01
C LEU A 635 19.51 -11.05 38.70
N VAL A 636 20.83 -10.91 38.67
CA VAL A 636 21.69 -11.29 37.54
C VAL A 636 22.37 -12.63 37.85
N SER A 637 22.49 -13.50 36.85
CA SER A 637 23.10 -14.82 37.04
C SER A 637 24.60 -14.77 37.35
N GLU A 638 25.10 -15.77 38.08
CA GLU A 638 26.52 -15.91 38.43
C GLU A 638 27.42 -16.07 37.19
N ASP A 639 26.88 -16.63 36.11
CA ASP A 639 27.62 -16.74 34.84
C ASP A 639 27.87 -15.36 34.21
N ILE A 640 26.90 -14.45 34.28
CA ILE A 640 27.06 -13.06 33.84
C ILE A 640 28.00 -12.28 34.78
N LYS A 641 27.90 -12.50 36.10
CA LYS A 641 28.79 -11.86 37.09
C LYS A 641 30.25 -12.26 36.94
N ARG A 642 30.53 -13.52 36.57
CA ARG A 642 31.90 -14.02 36.32
C ARG A 642 32.45 -13.62 34.95
N GLY A 643 31.58 -13.19 34.03
CA GLY A 643 31.96 -12.75 32.69
C GLY A 643 32.89 -11.53 32.70
N LYS A 644 33.85 -11.50 31.77
CA LYS A 644 34.81 -10.39 31.61
C LYS A 644 34.48 -9.47 30.43
N GLU A 645 33.32 -9.63 29.81
CA GLU A 645 32.94 -8.83 28.64
C GLU A 645 32.57 -7.40 29.06
N ALA A 646 33.30 -6.42 28.54
CA ALA A 646 33.18 -5.01 28.94
C ALA A 646 31.77 -4.44 28.75
N PHE A 647 31.08 -4.82 27.67
CA PHE A 647 29.73 -4.32 27.39
C PHE A 647 28.70 -4.85 28.40
N ILE A 648 28.75 -6.15 28.71
CA ILE A 648 27.85 -6.79 29.68
C ILE A 648 28.08 -6.21 31.09
N GLN A 649 29.33 -5.97 31.45
CA GLN A 649 29.70 -5.32 32.72
C GLN A 649 29.17 -3.88 32.81
N ALA A 650 29.08 -3.17 31.69
CA ALA A 650 28.57 -1.79 31.67
C ALA A 650 27.04 -1.71 31.66
N VAL A 651 26.34 -2.71 31.10
CA VAL A 651 24.91 -2.61 30.78
C VAL A 651 24.02 -3.51 31.66
N ILE A 652 24.44 -4.74 31.95
CA ILE A 652 23.61 -5.72 32.68
C ILE A 652 24.02 -5.81 34.15
N LEU A 653 25.32 -5.92 34.43
CA LEU A 653 25.82 -6.08 35.80
C LEU A 653 25.37 -4.96 36.77
N PRO A 654 25.29 -3.67 36.35
CA PRO A 654 24.83 -2.61 37.25
C PRO A 654 23.37 -2.74 37.67
N LEU A 655 22.58 -3.58 37.00
CA LEU A 655 21.18 -3.83 37.33
C LEU A 655 21.01 -4.72 38.57
N ASP A 656 22.01 -5.54 38.90
CA ASP A 656 21.90 -6.52 39.99
C ASP A 656 21.55 -5.84 41.33
N GLY A 657 20.52 -6.36 41.99
CA GLY A 657 19.99 -5.83 43.24
C GLY A 657 19.15 -4.55 43.12
N ARG A 658 19.03 -3.92 41.94
CA ARG A 658 18.19 -2.73 41.77
C ARG A 658 16.70 -3.12 41.71
N PRO A 659 15.80 -2.35 42.34
CA PRO A 659 14.37 -2.50 42.11
C PRO A 659 14.03 -2.10 40.66
N ILE A 660 13.04 -2.76 40.06
CA ILE A 660 12.43 -2.26 38.82
C ILE A 660 11.62 -1.00 39.10
N ASP A 661 11.46 -0.15 38.08
CA ASP A 661 10.45 0.90 38.09
C ASP A 661 9.06 0.22 38.03
N PRO A 662 8.20 0.39 39.05
CA PRO A 662 6.89 -0.26 39.06
C PRO A 662 5.97 0.35 38.00
N PRO A 663 5.06 -0.46 37.42
CA PRO A 663 4.04 0.07 36.54
C PRO A 663 3.02 0.90 37.34
N GLU A 664 2.30 1.79 36.66
CA GLU A 664 1.23 2.59 37.26
C GLU A 664 -0.03 1.75 37.54
N ARG A 665 -0.17 0.60 36.87
CA ARG A 665 -1.31 -0.33 36.91
C ARG A 665 -0.83 -1.75 36.65
N PHE A 666 -1.65 -2.74 37.02
CA PHE A 666 -1.36 -4.16 36.77
C PHE A 666 0.05 -4.58 37.25
N MET A 667 0.28 -4.47 38.56
CA MET A 667 1.53 -4.93 39.16
C MET A 667 1.80 -6.41 38.80
N PRO A 668 3.05 -6.78 38.50
CA PRO A 668 3.40 -8.16 38.25
C PRO A 668 2.96 -9.07 39.39
N GLN A 669 2.22 -10.13 39.07
CA GLN A 669 1.74 -11.07 40.07
C GLN A 669 2.93 -11.88 40.64
N PRO A 670 3.07 -11.98 41.99
CA PRO A 670 4.19 -12.69 42.61
C PRO A 670 4.36 -14.14 42.12
N GLU A 671 3.26 -14.83 41.84
CA GLU A 671 3.24 -16.20 41.33
C GLU A 671 3.93 -16.34 39.96
N PHE A 672 3.77 -15.37 39.05
CA PHE A 672 4.44 -15.39 37.75
C PHE A 672 5.95 -15.18 37.90
N VAL A 673 6.34 -14.22 38.75
CA VAL A 673 7.76 -13.96 39.03
C VAL A 673 8.42 -15.17 39.67
N ALA A 674 7.76 -15.78 40.66
CA ALA A 674 8.23 -17.02 41.28
C ALA A 674 8.34 -18.16 40.25
N TRP A 675 7.37 -18.29 39.33
CA TRP A 675 7.44 -19.26 38.25
C TRP A 675 8.66 -19.05 37.35
N HIS A 676 8.89 -17.82 36.88
CA HIS A 676 10.04 -17.49 36.02
C HIS A 676 11.36 -17.81 36.72
N ARG A 677 11.48 -17.37 37.98
CA ARG A 677 12.67 -17.61 38.81
C ARG A 677 12.93 -19.10 39.06
N ASN A 678 11.89 -19.93 39.18
CA ASN A 678 12.05 -21.36 39.43
C ASN A 678 12.24 -22.19 38.16
N LYS A 679 11.72 -21.75 37.01
CA LYS A 679 11.67 -22.55 35.77
C LYS A 679 12.67 -22.09 34.71
N LEU A 680 13.01 -20.81 34.65
CA LEU A 680 13.83 -20.24 33.59
C LEU A 680 15.20 -19.76 34.08
N PHE A 681 15.28 -19.15 35.28
CA PHE A 681 16.53 -18.62 35.82
C PHE A 681 17.62 -19.69 35.95
N VAL A 682 18.78 -19.44 35.33
CA VAL A 682 19.81 -20.46 35.10
C VAL A 682 20.49 -20.97 36.37
N ASP A 683 20.54 -20.17 37.43
CA ASP A 683 21.18 -20.56 38.69
C ASP A 683 20.27 -21.39 39.59
N ASN A 684 18.97 -21.42 39.30
CA ASN A 684 18.01 -22.30 39.99
C ASN A 684 17.75 -23.61 39.22
N LYS A 685 18.32 -23.77 38.01
CA LYS A 685 18.25 -25.02 37.25
C LYS A 685 19.30 -26.00 37.77
N ASN A 686 18.87 -27.25 37.95
CA ASN A 686 19.69 -28.34 38.46
C ASN A 686 20.95 -28.53 37.59
N PRO A 687 22.16 -28.74 38.16
CA PRO A 687 23.42 -28.77 37.39
C PRO A 687 23.47 -29.82 36.27
N HIS A 688 22.61 -30.83 36.32
CA HIS A 688 22.50 -31.90 35.32
C HIS A 688 21.72 -31.52 34.04
N GLN A 689 21.21 -30.29 33.94
CA GLN A 689 20.53 -29.77 32.75
C GLN A 689 21.23 -28.56 32.10
N ARG A 690 22.46 -28.23 32.54
CA ARG A 690 23.28 -27.16 31.95
C ARG A 690 23.95 -27.61 30.66
#